data_AF-A0A3M2BA85-F1
#
_entry.id   AF-A0A3M2BA85-F1
#
_cell.length_a   1.000
_cell.length_b   1.000
_cell.length_c   1.000
_cell.angle_alpha   90.00
_cell.angle_beta   90.00
_cell.angle_gamma   90.00
#
_symmetry.space_group_name_H-M   'P 1'
#
loop_
_entity.id
_entity.type
_entity.pdbx_description
1 polymer ?
#
loop_
_entity_poly.entity_id
_entity_poly.type
_entity_poly.pdbx_seq_one_letter_code
_entity_poly.pdbx_strand_id
1 'polypeptide(L)'
;MSQKWERSKAWDDEHIPSWLWGAKFVLRAFSSITLAVVLLVFVSIYAMLASVPVGLLALAPTYLIYALSLVLPLALVWTGIIVIVSRLGHDRATRFSLGVIGLIVSGAACAWAWWALAWPMLRYDAISGTGVRLFADFVETYKATTLRRLPAFEMTELEFYSWWPMRAALLAFVVNMFVATVRRIEFTFKNIGVLTVHTGIIVIALGSIYYQKLKKEGNTILVAGVDTQTGVQGIGPPQTGFYDNTRVVLYAMQEGSQMGAAAWEQRPIRRLPRYNDYGLDVGDEHAQTSLWRQTRTHMPWEGIPKRTLSIDVPPTNKLIDEDIRLRVVGYASYADLKSDWLRLDPRDVDGALLPARILTIDAGGGAFSFMMLPSVPAGRVRASERLEFEYTLSMDERRWRDLSEPLEPDVQHALVIEVPDAGVRLVTPVSRGASIAVGETGYRVEVEQLSPRPPMPIVTRGYEGATSSVAVVKITTPGGQQFQRWAYSRFPELDQDILQETGATGRPLRRPADTAIRIAYIDATRGQVIIDETVSGTLRAIIRRPGEKVQVIDSLAMGEWLERIDGQMNLAVTQRWEHAEPFERPVPVPADERDKRSVGTHIASAVAVEVGLQGSDWSRVVWIPFTQYMGVGGEGQRSVRTPDGRSITLAFGRLRHEFPGFAVQLVDFEMIAYDHRGAPRDYQSTLRVSSTQSPPAFKPYTHVCKLNAPLRAPFHWDEDAPWVSNFVRRLAAGINPNQFKLSQAGWDQEGWNQSSQLVDQGALDRPFVRFTILGVGNNPGIHVIALGSILMGVGIPWAFYIKPWLIRREKARIQRTLAQRVTGMKPEPVAEGVV
;
A
#
# COMPACT_ATOMS: atom_id res chain seq x y z
N MET A 1 44.08 -31.70 -19.80
CA MET A 1 43.11 -31.91 -18.70
C MET A 1 43.89 -32.24 -17.42
N SER A 2 43.27 -32.21 -16.23
CA SER A 2 43.94 -32.66 -14.99
C SER A 2 44.19 -34.16 -15.05
N GLN A 3 45.39 -34.64 -14.73
CA GLN A 3 45.71 -36.08 -14.66
C GLN A 3 44.79 -36.82 -13.68
N LYS A 4 44.33 -36.15 -12.61
CA LYS A 4 43.35 -36.72 -11.67
C LYS A 4 42.02 -37.04 -12.36
N TRP A 5 41.55 -36.15 -13.25
CA TRP A 5 40.31 -36.38 -13.98
C TRP A 5 40.41 -37.59 -14.92
N GLU A 6 41.53 -37.75 -15.63
CA GLU A 6 41.75 -38.89 -16.50
C GLU A 6 41.75 -40.21 -15.71
N ARG A 7 42.42 -40.23 -14.55
CA ARG A 7 42.37 -41.37 -13.61
C ARG A 7 40.96 -41.65 -13.11
N SER A 8 40.23 -40.62 -12.68
CA SER A 8 38.83 -40.77 -12.24
C SER A 8 37.92 -41.27 -13.37
N LYS A 9 38.15 -40.85 -14.61
CA LYS A 9 37.40 -41.32 -15.78
C LYS A 9 37.69 -42.79 -16.06
N ALA A 10 38.96 -43.19 -16.06
CA ALA A 10 39.38 -44.58 -16.23
C ALA A 10 38.79 -45.48 -15.13
N TRP A 11 38.81 -45.01 -13.88
CA TRP A 11 38.20 -45.72 -12.76
C TRP A 11 36.68 -45.93 -12.97
N ASP A 12 35.93 -44.91 -13.41
CA ASP A 12 34.51 -45.05 -13.75
C ASP A 12 34.28 -46.06 -14.90
N ASP A 13 35.21 -46.13 -15.85
CA ASP A 13 35.13 -47.06 -16.99
C ASP A 13 35.35 -48.50 -16.57
N GLU A 14 36.20 -48.73 -15.57
CA GLU A 14 36.52 -50.04 -15.03
C GLU A 14 35.49 -50.53 -13.99
N HIS A 15 35.02 -49.65 -13.10
CA HIS A 15 34.28 -50.07 -11.90
C HIS A 15 32.77 -49.85 -11.96
N ILE A 16 32.26 -48.98 -12.85
CA ILE A 16 30.80 -48.75 -12.96
C ILE A 16 30.24 -49.66 -14.06
N PRO A 17 29.39 -50.65 -13.72
CA PRO A 17 28.87 -51.60 -14.70
C PRO A 17 27.97 -50.90 -15.74
N SER A 18 27.89 -51.49 -16.93
CA SER A 18 27.18 -50.91 -18.09
C SER A 18 25.69 -50.63 -17.84
N TRP A 19 25.01 -51.42 -17.00
CA TRP A 19 23.61 -51.17 -16.65
C TRP A 19 23.42 -49.89 -15.81
N LEU A 20 24.47 -49.41 -15.13
CA LEU A 20 24.49 -48.13 -14.40
C LEU A 20 24.99 -46.94 -15.26
N TRP A 21 24.92 -47.04 -16.59
CA TRP A 21 25.42 -45.99 -17.48
C TRP A 21 24.77 -44.61 -17.20
N GLY A 22 23.49 -44.57 -16.79
CA GLY A 22 22.82 -43.33 -16.40
C GLY A 22 23.47 -42.65 -15.19
N ALA A 23 23.79 -43.40 -14.14
CA ALA A 23 24.49 -42.88 -12.96
C ALA A 23 25.90 -42.39 -13.33
N LYS A 24 26.61 -43.14 -14.19
CA LYS A 24 27.90 -42.75 -14.75
C LYS A 24 27.82 -41.45 -15.55
N PHE A 25 26.81 -41.30 -16.39
CA PHE A 25 26.57 -40.07 -17.17
C PHE A 25 26.32 -38.88 -16.23
N VAL A 26 25.42 -39.03 -15.25
CA VAL A 26 25.13 -37.99 -14.26
C VAL A 26 26.39 -37.58 -13.51
N LEU A 27 27.17 -38.53 -13.01
CA LEU A 27 28.44 -38.26 -12.31
C LEU A 27 29.46 -37.51 -13.19
N ARG A 28 29.52 -37.85 -14.48
CA ARG A 28 30.40 -37.16 -15.45
C ARG A 28 29.87 -35.76 -15.81
N ALA A 29 28.56 -35.59 -15.96
CA ALA A 29 27.94 -34.30 -16.19
C ALA A 29 28.17 -33.34 -14.99
N PHE A 30 27.93 -33.81 -13.76
CA PHE A 30 28.15 -33.05 -12.52
C PHE A 30 29.63 -32.82 -12.20
N SER A 31 30.57 -33.50 -12.85
CA SER A 31 31.98 -33.13 -12.77
C SER A 31 32.43 -32.23 -13.91
N SER A 32 31.58 -31.91 -14.90
CA SER A 32 31.99 -31.17 -16.11
C SER A 32 31.99 -29.65 -15.92
N ILE A 33 32.93 -28.98 -16.59
CA ILE A 33 33.00 -27.51 -16.66
C ILE A 33 31.84 -26.97 -17.52
N THR A 34 31.45 -27.69 -18.57
CA THR A 34 30.34 -27.30 -19.44
C THR A 34 29.03 -27.15 -18.66
N LEU A 35 28.70 -28.12 -17.79
CA LEU A 35 27.51 -28.00 -16.95
C LEU A 35 27.60 -26.81 -15.99
N ALA A 36 28.77 -26.55 -15.37
CA ALA A 36 28.98 -25.36 -14.55
C ALA A 36 28.70 -24.07 -15.33
N VAL A 37 29.24 -23.94 -16.55
CA VAL A 37 29.02 -22.76 -17.41
C VAL A 37 27.55 -22.63 -17.78
N VAL A 38 26.88 -23.71 -18.17
CA VAL A 38 25.45 -23.71 -18.50
C VAL A 38 24.61 -23.26 -17.31
N LEU A 39 24.88 -23.79 -16.11
CA LEU A 39 24.16 -23.41 -14.88
C LEU A 39 24.40 -21.94 -14.54
N LEU A 40 25.64 -21.44 -14.69
CA LEU A 40 25.97 -20.04 -14.39
C LEU A 40 25.35 -19.08 -15.41
N VAL A 41 25.33 -19.45 -16.69
CA VAL A 41 24.61 -18.70 -17.74
C VAL A 41 23.11 -18.67 -17.44
N PHE A 42 22.52 -19.80 -17.06
CA PHE A 42 21.12 -19.85 -16.64
C PHE A 42 20.85 -18.91 -15.46
N VAL A 43 21.65 -18.96 -14.41
CA VAL A 43 21.51 -18.07 -13.23
C VAL A 43 21.61 -16.60 -13.66
N SER A 44 22.53 -16.28 -14.57
CA SER A 44 22.73 -14.91 -15.08
C SER A 44 21.52 -14.42 -15.89
N ILE A 45 21.00 -15.25 -16.80
CA ILE A 45 19.79 -14.95 -17.58
C ILE A 45 18.59 -14.79 -16.65
N TYR A 46 18.42 -15.72 -15.70
CA TYR A 46 17.34 -15.66 -14.74
C TYR A 46 17.39 -14.36 -13.92
N ALA A 47 18.58 -13.93 -13.50
CA ALA A 47 18.74 -12.67 -12.79
C ALA A 47 18.39 -11.44 -13.65
N MET A 48 18.73 -11.48 -14.94
CA MET A 48 18.34 -10.47 -15.91
C MET A 48 16.81 -10.38 -16.06
N LEU A 49 16.11 -11.53 -16.14
CA LEU A 49 14.65 -11.58 -16.26
C LEU A 49 13.91 -10.92 -15.09
N ALA A 50 14.52 -10.89 -13.90
CA ALA A 50 13.95 -10.25 -12.71
C ALA A 50 14.02 -8.71 -12.77
N SER A 51 15.00 -8.17 -13.51
CA SER A 51 15.37 -6.75 -13.49
C SER A 51 15.05 -6.01 -14.78
N VAL A 52 15.15 -6.69 -15.92
CA VAL A 52 14.94 -6.10 -17.24
C VAL A 52 13.46 -6.22 -17.64
N PRO A 53 12.79 -5.11 -18.03
CA PRO A 53 11.44 -5.16 -18.57
C PRO A 53 11.33 -6.12 -19.76
N VAL A 54 10.27 -6.91 -19.81
CA VAL A 54 10.05 -7.89 -20.90
C VAL A 54 9.83 -7.19 -22.24
N GLY A 55 9.30 -5.95 -22.24
CA GLY A 55 9.27 -5.12 -23.44
C GLY A 55 10.67 -4.84 -23.99
N LEU A 56 11.64 -4.53 -23.14
CA LEU A 56 13.04 -4.33 -23.59
C LEU A 56 13.68 -5.62 -24.10
N LEU A 57 13.36 -6.77 -23.51
CA LEU A 57 13.83 -8.07 -24.02
C LEU A 57 13.21 -8.38 -25.39
N ALA A 58 11.93 -8.06 -25.60
CA ALA A 58 11.25 -8.21 -26.88
C ALA A 58 11.81 -7.28 -27.98
N LEU A 59 12.57 -6.24 -27.62
CA LEU A 59 13.32 -5.43 -28.59
C LEU A 59 14.59 -6.11 -29.11
N ALA A 60 15.09 -7.18 -28.48
CA ALA A 60 16.34 -7.81 -28.89
C ALA A 60 16.34 -8.26 -30.38
N PRO A 61 15.28 -8.89 -30.92
CA PRO A 61 15.19 -9.18 -32.35
C PRO A 61 15.20 -7.92 -33.24
N THR A 62 14.57 -6.83 -32.80
CA THR A 62 14.58 -5.55 -33.53
C THR A 62 16.00 -4.98 -33.59
N TYR A 63 16.70 -4.93 -32.45
CA TYR A 63 18.10 -4.48 -32.41
C TYR A 63 19.04 -5.42 -33.17
N LEU A 64 18.75 -6.73 -33.19
CA LEU A 64 19.48 -7.69 -34.02
C LEU A 64 19.30 -7.40 -35.50
N ILE A 65 18.08 -7.06 -35.96
CA ILE A 65 17.84 -6.63 -37.35
C ILE A 65 18.62 -5.35 -37.64
N TYR A 66 18.60 -4.36 -36.75
CA TYR A 66 19.40 -3.14 -36.92
C TYR A 66 20.89 -3.47 -37.04
N ALA A 67 21.43 -4.29 -36.14
CA ALA A 67 22.83 -4.70 -36.16
C ALA A 67 23.19 -5.49 -37.43
N LEU A 68 22.37 -6.47 -37.83
CA LEU A 68 22.59 -7.28 -39.03
C LEU A 68 22.50 -6.42 -40.30
N SER A 69 21.59 -5.44 -40.35
CA SER A 69 21.45 -4.53 -41.49
C SER A 69 22.69 -3.66 -41.72
N LEU A 70 23.51 -3.44 -40.70
CA LEU A 70 24.80 -2.73 -40.80
C LEU A 70 25.97 -3.71 -41.00
N VAL A 71 26.03 -4.78 -40.22
CA VAL A 71 27.14 -5.74 -40.21
C VAL A 71 27.20 -6.54 -41.51
N LEU A 72 26.08 -6.93 -42.11
CA LEU A 72 26.08 -7.71 -43.35
C LEU A 72 26.65 -6.90 -44.54
N PRO A 73 26.19 -5.66 -44.85
CA PRO A 73 26.84 -4.85 -45.88
C PRO A 73 28.31 -4.59 -45.61
N LEU A 74 28.67 -4.30 -44.35
CA LEU A 74 30.05 -4.03 -43.96
C LEU A 74 30.95 -5.27 -44.14
N ALA A 75 30.48 -6.45 -43.78
CA ALA A 75 31.17 -7.72 -44.03
C ALA A 75 31.32 -8.01 -45.53
N LEU A 76 30.30 -7.72 -46.36
CA LEU A 76 30.35 -7.87 -47.81
C LEU A 76 31.39 -6.94 -48.44
N VAL A 77 31.37 -5.65 -48.06
CA VAL A 77 32.32 -4.63 -48.54
C VAL A 77 33.74 -5.01 -48.13
N TRP A 78 33.97 -5.35 -46.86
CA TRP A 78 35.28 -5.78 -46.38
C TRP A 78 35.80 -7.04 -47.06
N THR A 79 34.94 -8.03 -47.28
CA THR A 79 35.31 -9.25 -48.03
C THR A 79 35.71 -8.90 -49.46
N GLY A 80 34.97 -8.01 -50.12
CA GLY A 80 35.30 -7.51 -51.46
C GLY A 80 36.66 -6.82 -51.50
N ILE A 81 36.95 -5.92 -50.57
CA ILE A 81 38.26 -5.24 -50.44
C ILE A 81 39.38 -6.24 -50.20
N ILE A 82 39.21 -7.20 -49.31
CA ILE A 82 40.21 -8.25 -49.04
C ILE A 82 40.50 -9.04 -50.31
N VAL A 83 39.47 -9.46 -51.05
CA VAL A 83 39.62 -10.20 -52.32
C VAL A 83 40.33 -9.34 -53.38
N ILE A 84 39.95 -8.08 -53.55
CA ILE A 84 40.58 -7.16 -54.51
C ILE A 84 42.06 -6.93 -54.16
N VAL A 85 42.37 -6.57 -52.92
CA VAL A 85 43.76 -6.32 -52.47
C VAL A 85 44.61 -7.59 -52.56
N SER A 86 44.02 -8.77 -52.31
CA SER A 86 44.73 -10.05 -52.45
C SER A 86 45.19 -10.33 -53.89
N ARG A 87 44.51 -9.73 -54.88
CA ARG A 87 44.81 -9.90 -56.31
C ARG A 87 45.73 -8.83 -56.91
N LEU A 88 45.92 -7.67 -56.25
CA LEU A 88 46.54 -6.49 -56.85
C LEU A 88 48.05 -6.27 -56.58
N GLY A 89 48.69 -6.95 -55.62
CA GLY A 89 50.10 -6.66 -55.26
C GLY A 89 51.01 -7.89 -55.23
N HIS A 90 52.31 -7.75 -55.44
CA HIS A 90 53.29 -8.84 -55.26
C HIS A 90 53.95 -8.84 -53.87
N ASP A 91 54.09 -7.69 -53.22
CA ASP A 91 54.74 -7.56 -51.90
C ASP A 91 53.74 -7.63 -50.72
N ARG A 92 54.15 -8.30 -49.62
CA ARG A 92 53.31 -8.53 -48.43
C ARG A 92 53.03 -7.25 -47.65
N ALA A 93 54.01 -6.34 -47.52
CA ALA A 93 53.82 -5.11 -46.77
C ALA A 93 52.83 -4.19 -47.47
N THR A 94 52.95 -4.07 -48.81
CA THR A 94 52.03 -3.29 -49.63
C THR A 94 50.59 -3.83 -49.56
N ARG A 95 50.39 -5.16 -49.62
CA ARG A 95 49.07 -5.77 -49.46
C ARG A 95 48.47 -5.51 -48.07
N PHE A 96 49.27 -5.59 -47.02
CA PHE A 96 48.80 -5.33 -45.66
C PHE A 96 48.35 -3.87 -45.50
N SER A 97 49.18 -2.90 -45.90
CA SER A 97 48.84 -1.49 -45.79
C SER A 97 47.62 -1.10 -46.63
N LEU A 98 47.55 -1.55 -47.89
CA LEU A 98 46.37 -1.32 -48.74
C LEU A 98 45.12 -2.01 -48.19
N GLY A 99 45.26 -3.20 -47.61
CA GLY A 99 44.16 -3.92 -46.96
C GLY A 99 43.62 -3.15 -45.76
N VAL A 100 44.48 -2.71 -44.86
CA VAL A 100 44.08 -1.96 -43.66
C VAL A 100 43.43 -0.63 -44.04
N ILE A 101 44.04 0.17 -44.92
CA ILE A 101 43.48 1.46 -45.37
C ILE A 101 42.15 1.24 -46.07
N GLY A 102 42.09 0.24 -46.97
CA GLY A 102 40.87 -0.12 -47.69
C GLY A 102 39.73 -0.51 -46.75
N LEU A 103 39.99 -1.32 -45.72
CA LEU A 103 38.99 -1.72 -44.72
C LEU A 103 38.46 -0.53 -43.91
N ILE A 104 39.33 0.38 -43.48
CA ILE A 104 38.93 1.57 -42.72
C ILE A 104 38.07 2.50 -43.58
N VAL A 105 38.54 2.87 -44.77
CA VAL A 105 37.84 3.81 -45.66
C VAL A 105 36.50 3.23 -46.13
N SER A 106 36.51 1.99 -46.60
CA SER A 106 35.29 1.34 -47.07
C SER A 106 34.29 1.06 -45.93
N GLY A 107 34.79 0.73 -44.73
CA GLY A 107 33.97 0.56 -43.52
C GLY A 107 33.27 1.86 -43.12
N ALA A 108 34.01 2.97 -43.07
CA ALA A 108 33.45 4.29 -42.76
C ALA A 108 32.43 4.74 -43.82
N ALA A 109 32.73 4.57 -45.12
CA ALA A 109 31.82 4.88 -46.20
C ALA A 109 30.55 4.02 -46.16
N CYS A 110 30.67 2.72 -45.89
CA CYS A 110 29.53 1.81 -45.76
C CYS A 110 28.66 2.16 -44.55
N ALA A 111 29.26 2.47 -43.40
CA ALA A 111 28.53 2.87 -42.21
C ALA A 111 27.79 4.20 -42.42
N TRP A 112 28.44 5.18 -43.06
CA TRP A 112 27.80 6.44 -43.44
C TRP A 112 26.64 6.24 -44.40
N ALA A 113 26.82 5.43 -45.45
CA ALA A 113 25.77 5.11 -46.41
C ALA A 113 24.58 4.39 -45.74
N TRP A 114 24.84 3.46 -44.83
CA TRP A 114 23.80 2.79 -44.04
C TRP A 114 23.04 3.80 -43.17
N TRP A 115 23.74 4.70 -42.49
CA TRP A 115 23.12 5.74 -41.65
C TRP A 115 22.29 6.74 -42.47
N ALA A 116 22.75 7.11 -43.67
CA ALA A 116 22.05 8.07 -44.52
C ALA A 116 20.84 7.44 -45.24
N LEU A 117 20.94 6.17 -45.67
CA LEU A 117 19.94 5.55 -46.56
C LEU A 117 19.04 4.54 -45.84
N ALA A 118 19.60 3.63 -45.04
CA ALA A 118 18.84 2.55 -44.42
C ALA A 118 18.25 2.95 -43.05
N TRP A 119 19.01 3.68 -42.24
CA TRP A 119 18.59 4.02 -40.88
C TRP A 119 17.27 4.83 -40.79
N PRO A 120 17.02 5.84 -41.64
CA PRO A 120 15.75 6.58 -41.61
C PRO A 120 14.52 5.70 -41.89
N MET A 121 14.68 4.64 -42.69
CA MET A 121 13.61 3.68 -43.00
C MET A 121 13.44 2.60 -41.93
N LEU A 122 14.55 2.22 -41.27
CA LEU A 122 14.55 1.17 -40.26
C LEU A 122 14.12 1.68 -38.88
N ARG A 123 14.52 2.88 -38.50
CA ARG A 123 14.27 3.43 -37.16
C ARG A 123 12.77 3.60 -36.92
N TYR A 124 12.25 2.86 -35.94
CA TYR A 124 10.87 3.00 -35.50
C TYR A 124 10.56 4.39 -34.91
N ASP A 125 9.47 4.99 -35.37
CA ASP A 125 8.87 6.20 -34.81
C ASP A 125 7.52 5.88 -34.16
N ALA A 126 7.42 6.16 -32.86
CA ALA A 126 6.22 5.87 -32.07
C ALA A 126 5.03 6.77 -32.40
N ILE A 127 5.27 7.96 -32.98
CA ILE A 127 4.20 8.91 -33.32
C ILE A 127 3.54 8.50 -34.64
N SER A 128 4.34 8.24 -35.67
CA SER A 128 3.84 7.85 -36.99
C SER A 128 3.54 6.35 -37.12
N GLY A 129 4.06 5.51 -36.23
CA GLY A 129 3.98 4.05 -36.33
C GLY A 129 4.81 3.47 -37.48
N THR A 130 5.72 4.26 -38.07
CA THR A 130 6.56 3.85 -39.20
C THR A 130 7.90 3.27 -38.73
N GLY A 131 8.58 2.52 -39.61
CA GLY A 131 9.86 1.85 -39.31
C GLY A 131 9.70 0.41 -38.81
N VAL A 132 10.81 -0.20 -38.36
CA VAL A 132 10.84 -1.61 -37.97
C VAL A 132 10.88 -1.74 -36.45
N ARG A 133 9.78 -2.22 -35.86
CA ARG A 133 9.74 -2.67 -34.45
C ARG A 133 8.91 -3.93 -34.35
N LEU A 134 9.58 -5.05 -34.15
CA LEU A 134 8.89 -6.31 -33.89
C LEU A 134 8.14 -6.21 -32.56
N PHE A 135 6.89 -6.67 -32.55
CA PHE A 135 6.01 -6.67 -31.38
C PHE A 135 5.78 -5.27 -30.76
N ALA A 136 5.60 -4.23 -31.58
CA ALA A 136 5.47 -2.84 -31.12
C ALA A 136 4.48 -2.67 -29.95
N ASP A 137 3.25 -3.19 -30.08
CA ASP A 137 2.21 -3.10 -29.05
C ASP A 137 2.62 -3.79 -27.74
N PHE A 138 3.26 -4.97 -27.84
CA PHE A 138 3.76 -5.71 -26.68
C PHE A 138 4.88 -4.92 -25.98
N VAL A 139 5.82 -4.36 -26.74
CA VAL A 139 6.90 -3.57 -26.16
C VAL A 139 6.34 -2.35 -25.47
N GLU A 140 5.37 -1.66 -26.06
CA GLU A 140 4.78 -0.47 -25.46
C GLU A 140 3.99 -0.80 -24.19
N THR A 141 3.17 -1.84 -24.23
CA THR A 141 2.39 -2.34 -23.09
C THR A 141 3.29 -2.76 -21.92
N TYR A 142 4.45 -3.38 -22.20
CA TYR A 142 5.34 -3.94 -21.19
C TYR A 142 6.69 -3.24 -21.06
N LYS A 143 6.81 -1.97 -21.50
CA LYS A 143 8.07 -1.20 -21.51
C LYS A 143 8.69 -1.04 -20.11
N ALA A 144 7.87 -1.05 -19.07
CA ALA A 144 8.28 -0.91 -17.67
C ALA A 144 7.97 -2.15 -16.81
N THR A 145 7.59 -3.26 -17.43
CA THR A 145 7.12 -4.46 -16.71
C THR A 145 8.16 -5.56 -16.78
N THR A 146 8.79 -5.90 -15.65
CA THR A 146 9.69 -7.06 -15.51
C THR A 146 8.91 -8.38 -15.51
N LEU A 147 9.56 -9.51 -15.83
CA LEU A 147 8.90 -10.82 -15.91
C LEU A 147 8.09 -11.15 -14.64
N ARG A 148 8.68 -10.89 -13.46
CA ARG A 148 8.06 -11.13 -12.15
C ARG A 148 6.77 -10.35 -11.88
N ARG A 149 6.49 -9.27 -12.63
CA ARG A 149 5.29 -8.43 -12.50
C ARG A 149 4.16 -8.85 -13.44
N LEU A 150 4.40 -9.80 -14.34
CA LEU A 150 3.33 -10.32 -15.20
C LEU A 150 2.30 -11.10 -14.36
N PRO A 151 1.03 -11.17 -14.79
CA PRO A 151 -0.06 -11.84 -14.07
C PRO A 151 0.21 -13.31 -13.68
N ALA A 152 1.05 -14.02 -14.45
CA ALA A 152 1.39 -15.41 -14.16
C ALA A 152 2.40 -15.59 -13.02
N PHE A 153 3.14 -14.52 -12.65
CA PHE A 153 4.18 -14.58 -11.63
C PHE A 153 3.80 -13.79 -10.38
N GLU A 154 3.49 -12.49 -10.52
CA GLU A 154 3.04 -11.62 -9.40
C GLU A 154 3.97 -11.66 -8.16
N MET A 155 5.30 -11.72 -8.37
CA MET A 155 6.29 -11.92 -7.30
C MET A 155 7.09 -10.64 -7.01
N THR A 156 7.37 -10.41 -5.72
CA THR A 156 8.45 -9.49 -5.33
C THR A 156 9.78 -9.96 -5.89
N GLU A 157 10.75 -9.06 -5.95
CA GLU A 157 12.11 -9.38 -6.39
C GLU A 157 12.73 -10.49 -5.52
N LEU A 158 12.55 -10.41 -4.20
CA LEU A 158 13.03 -11.42 -3.26
C LEU A 158 12.33 -12.77 -3.49
N GLU A 159 11.01 -12.79 -3.66
CA GLU A 159 10.26 -14.01 -3.94
C GLU A 159 10.75 -14.67 -5.24
N PHE A 160 10.94 -13.88 -6.30
CA PHE A 160 11.42 -14.37 -7.60
C PHE A 160 12.83 -14.98 -7.49
N TYR A 161 13.78 -14.32 -6.81
CA TYR A 161 15.12 -14.89 -6.58
C TYR A 161 15.11 -16.12 -5.66
N SER A 162 14.10 -16.22 -4.80
CA SER A 162 13.91 -17.36 -3.91
C SER A 162 13.04 -18.47 -4.53
N TRP A 163 12.59 -18.30 -5.77
CA TRP A 163 11.71 -19.27 -6.41
C TRP A 163 12.48 -20.56 -6.74
N TRP A 164 11.74 -21.68 -6.81
CA TRP A 164 12.35 -23.01 -6.92
C TRP A 164 13.29 -23.18 -8.13
N PRO A 165 13.08 -22.57 -9.32
CA PRO A 165 14.01 -22.76 -10.44
C PRO A 165 15.41 -22.22 -10.14
N MET A 166 15.48 -21.03 -9.53
CA MET A 166 16.76 -20.45 -9.10
C MET A 166 17.41 -21.33 -8.02
N ARG A 167 16.65 -21.76 -7.01
CA ARG A 167 17.16 -22.63 -5.94
C ARG A 167 17.68 -23.96 -6.49
N ALA A 168 16.97 -24.57 -7.43
CA ALA A 168 17.37 -25.81 -8.08
C ALA A 168 18.67 -25.63 -8.89
N ALA A 169 18.79 -24.54 -9.66
CA ALA A 169 20.01 -24.23 -10.40
C ALA A 169 21.21 -23.98 -9.46
N LEU A 170 21.02 -23.24 -8.37
CA LEU A 170 22.06 -23.01 -7.37
C LEU A 170 22.47 -24.30 -6.66
N LEU A 171 21.51 -25.16 -6.28
CA LEU A 171 21.81 -26.45 -5.67
C LEU A 171 22.54 -27.38 -6.65
N ALA A 172 22.09 -27.44 -7.91
CA ALA A 172 22.77 -28.20 -8.95
C ALA A 172 24.19 -27.69 -9.18
N PHE A 173 24.40 -26.36 -9.13
CA PHE A 173 25.72 -25.75 -9.23
C PHE A 173 26.60 -26.11 -8.03
N VAL A 174 26.06 -26.11 -6.81
CA VAL A 174 26.77 -26.56 -5.60
C VAL A 174 27.19 -28.03 -5.70
N VAL A 175 26.27 -28.91 -6.13
CA VAL A 175 26.57 -30.33 -6.33
C VAL A 175 27.63 -30.49 -7.42
N ASN A 176 27.52 -29.75 -8.52
CA ASN A 176 28.52 -29.77 -9.59
C ASN A 176 29.89 -29.34 -9.09
N MET A 177 29.96 -28.21 -8.36
CA MET A 177 31.19 -27.71 -7.77
C MET A 177 31.80 -28.71 -6.78
N PHE A 178 30.99 -29.33 -5.92
CA PHE A 178 31.45 -30.35 -4.99
C PHE A 178 32.04 -31.56 -5.72
N VAL A 179 31.29 -32.15 -6.65
CA VAL A 179 31.72 -33.33 -7.42
C VAL A 179 32.96 -33.01 -8.27
N ALA A 180 33.01 -31.85 -8.92
CA ALA A 180 34.19 -31.39 -9.66
C ALA A 180 35.40 -31.21 -8.73
N THR A 181 35.23 -30.68 -7.53
CA THR A 181 36.31 -30.54 -6.54
C THR A 181 36.89 -31.90 -6.16
N VAL A 182 36.03 -32.82 -5.73
CA VAL A 182 36.43 -34.16 -5.29
C VAL A 182 37.09 -34.93 -6.43
N ARG A 183 36.58 -34.84 -7.66
CA ARG A 183 37.04 -35.66 -8.79
C ARG A 183 38.19 -35.04 -9.59
N ARG A 184 38.32 -33.72 -9.69
CA ARG A 184 39.30 -33.07 -10.58
C ARG A 184 40.48 -32.43 -9.88
N ILE A 185 40.33 -32.05 -8.61
CA ILE A 185 41.37 -31.33 -7.86
C ILE A 185 42.05 -32.29 -6.88
N GLU A 186 43.37 -32.39 -6.92
CA GLU A 186 44.12 -33.19 -5.94
C GLU A 186 44.17 -32.47 -4.59
N PHE A 187 43.94 -33.22 -3.51
CA PHE A 187 44.05 -32.74 -2.12
C PHE A 187 45.51 -32.64 -1.70
N THR A 188 46.25 -31.77 -2.37
CA THR A 188 47.66 -31.47 -2.09
C THR A 188 47.78 -30.04 -1.61
N PHE A 189 48.81 -29.76 -0.80
CA PHE A 189 49.07 -28.41 -0.28
C PHE A 189 49.15 -27.35 -1.39
N LYS A 190 49.70 -27.71 -2.56
CA LYS A 190 49.78 -26.82 -3.73
C LYS A 190 48.41 -26.35 -4.22
N ASN A 191 47.38 -27.17 -4.03
CA ASN A 191 46.02 -26.89 -4.49
C ASN A 191 45.11 -26.34 -3.39
N ILE A 192 45.61 -26.10 -2.16
CA ILE A 192 44.78 -25.61 -1.06
C ILE A 192 44.03 -24.34 -1.44
N GLY A 193 44.66 -23.39 -2.15
CA GLY A 193 43.97 -22.18 -2.64
C GLY A 193 42.72 -22.46 -3.47
N VAL A 194 42.81 -23.36 -4.47
CA VAL A 194 41.65 -23.70 -5.31
C VAL A 194 40.58 -24.43 -4.50
N LEU A 195 40.99 -25.33 -3.60
CA LEU A 195 40.07 -26.00 -2.67
C LEU A 195 39.35 -24.97 -1.79
N THR A 196 40.08 -23.99 -1.22
CA THR A 196 39.51 -22.92 -0.40
C THR A 196 38.53 -22.06 -1.19
N VAL A 197 38.81 -21.73 -2.46
CA VAL A 197 37.85 -21.01 -3.33
C VAL A 197 36.58 -21.84 -3.54
N HIS A 198 36.70 -23.12 -3.91
CA HIS A 198 35.55 -23.98 -4.14
C HIS A 198 34.70 -24.18 -2.88
N THR A 199 35.35 -24.41 -1.73
CA THR A 199 34.68 -24.46 -0.42
C THR A 199 33.99 -23.15 -0.12
N GLY A 200 34.62 -22.01 -0.36
CA GLY A 200 34.03 -20.69 -0.16
C GLY A 200 32.76 -20.48 -0.99
N ILE A 201 32.77 -20.84 -2.28
CA ILE A 201 31.60 -20.78 -3.17
C ILE A 201 30.46 -21.66 -2.64
N ILE A 202 30.75 -22.89 -2.23
CA ILE A 202 29.75 -23.82 -1.66
C ILE A 202 29.15 -23.24 -0.38
N VAL A 203 29.99 -22.71 0.52
CA VAL A 203 29.57 -22.11 1.80
C VAL A 203 28.68 -20.89 1.56
N ILE A 204 29.01 -20.02 0.59
CA ILE A 204 28.16 -18.88 0.21
C ILE A 204 26.79 -19.35 -0.30
N ALA A 205 26.77 -20.34 -1.21
CA ALA A 205 25.53 -20.83 -1.78
C ALA A 205 24.62 -21.48 -0.73
N LEU A 206 25.18 -22.32 0.16
CA LEU A 206 24.43 -22.92 1.26
C LEU A 206 23.96 -21.89 2.29
N GLY A 207 24.83 -20.93 2.63
CA GLY A 207 24.48 -19.80 3.50
C GLY A 207 23.35 -18.95 2.92
N SER A 208 23.32 -18.76 1.60
CA SER A 208 22.24 -18.04 0.89
C SER A 208 20.91 -18.80 0.94
N ILE A 209 20.93 -20.12 0.74
CA ILE A 209 19.72 -20.97 0.87
C ILE A 209 19.19 -20.92 2.31
N TYR A 210 20.08 -21.03 3.30
CA TYR A 210 19.72 -20.94 4.71
C TYR A 210 19.11 -19.58 5.07
N TYR A 211 19.75 -18.50 4.61
CA TYR A 211 19.29 -17.13 4.79
C TYR A 211 17.89 -16.93 4.21
N GLN A 212 17.66 -17.27 2.95
CA GLN A 212 16.36 -17.11 2.30
C GLN A 212 15.22 -17.88 2.97
N LYS A 213 15.50 -19.05 3.57
CA LYS A 213 14.45 -19.89 4.19
C LYS A 213 13.98 -19.36 5.55
N LEU A 214 14.88 -18.75 6.31
CA LEU A 214 14.64 -18.35 7.70
C LEU A 214 14.54 -16.84 7.90
N LYS A 215 14.82 -16.06 6.85
CA LYS A 215 14.69 -14.62 6.87
C LYS A 215 13.26 -14.21 7.22
N LYS A 216 13.15 -13.29 8.17
CA LYS A 216 11.94 -12.61 8.61
C LYS A 216 12.25 -11.13 8.68
N GLU A 217 11.42 -10.33 8.03
CA GLU A 217 11.52 -8.87 8.01
C GLU A 217 10.15 -8.26 8.19
N GLY A 218 10.11 -7.13 8.87
CA GLY A 218 8.87 -6.46 9.21
C GLY A 218 9.12 -5.16 9.96
N ASN A 219 8.05 -4.61 10.51
CA ASN A 219 8.09 -3.43 11.35
C ASN A 219 7.30 -3.68 12.63
N THR A 220 7.72 -3.07 13.74
CA THR A 220 6.89 -2.98 14.95
C THR A 220 6.68 -1.52 15.30
N ILE A 221 5.47 -1.18 15.74
CA ILE A 221 5.11 0.17 16.17
C ILE A 221 5.08 0.18 17.69
N LEU A 222 5.83 1.10 18.30
CA LEU A 222 5.83 1.29 19.75
C LEU A 222 5.15 2.61 20.05
N VAL A 223 4.08 2.56 20.83
CA VAL A 223 3.35 3.73 21.32
C VAL A 223 4.06 4.28 22.55
N ALA A 224 4.20 5.60 22.65
CA ALA A 224 4.78 6.26 23.81
C ALA A 224 3.76 6.34 24.96
N GLY A 225 4.22 6.13 26.21
CA GLY A 225 3.39 6.29 27.39
C GLY A 225 3.37 7.74 27.86
N VAL A 226 2.90 8.68 27.03
CA VAL A 226 3.03 10.12 27.31
C VAL A 226 1.96 10.59 28.28
N ASP A 227 2.38 11.33 29.31
CA ASP A 227 1.47 12.20 30.05
C ASP A 227 1.21 13.47 29.22
N THR A 228 -0.01 13.61 28.71
CA THR A 228 -0.39 14.71 27.81
C THR A 228 -0.40 16.08 28.47
N GLN A 229 -0.37 16.15 29.81
CA GLN A 229 -0.32 17.42 30.54
C GLN A 229 1.11 17.92 30.73
N THR A 230 2.07 17.01 30.92
CA THR A 230 3.46 17.36 31.23
C THR A 230 4.42 17.14 30.06
N GLY A 231 4.03 16.35 29.05
CA GLY A 231 4.92 15.94 27.95
C GLY A 231 6.01 14.95 28.38
N VAL A 232 5.97 14.47 29.62
CA VAL A 232 6.89 13.44 30.11
C VAL A 232 6.53 12.11 29.47
N GLN A 233 7.53 11.44 28.86
CA GLN A 233 7.32 10.13 28.26
C GLN A 233 7.52 9.08 29.36
N GLY A 234 6.43 8.41 29.71
CA GLY A 234 6.45 7.16 30.45
C GLY A 234 6.69 5.96 29.53
N ILE A 235 6.88 4.80 30.16
CA ILE A 235 7.12 3.54 29.45
C ILE A 235 5.82 3.14 28.72
N GLY A 236 5.91 3.02 27.39
CA GLY A 236 4.81 2.56 26.55
C GLY A 236 4.39 1.10 26.78
N PRO A 237 3.24 0.67 26.23
CA PRO A 237 2.76 -0.70 26.37
C PRO A 237 3.74 -1.71 25.71
N PRO A 238 3.90 -2.92 26.29
CA PRO A 238 4.77 -3.95 25.72
C PRO A 238 4.27 -4.45 24.38
N GLN A 239 5.15 -4.43 23.38
CA GLN A 239 4.91 -5.04 22.08
C GLN A 239 5.59 -6.39 22.01
N THR A 240 4.77 -7.44 21.87
CA THR A 240 5.23 -8.84 21.82
C THR A 240 5.50 -9.32 20.40
N GLY A 241 5.32 -8.48 19.38
CA GLY A 241 5.44 -8.92 17.99
C GLY A 241 5.73 -7.81 16.99
N PHE A 242 5.75 -8.19 15.72
CA PHE A 242 6.00 -7.31 14.58
C PHE A 242 5.18 -7.74 13.35
N TYR A 243 4.94 -6.80 12.44
CA TYR A 243 4.17 -6.99 11.22
C TYR A 243 5.10 -7.28 10.03
N ASP A 244 4.87 -8.40 9.35
CA ASP A 244 5.64 -8.88 8.20
C ASP A 244 5.60 -7.90 7.03
N ASN A 245 6.74 -7.62 6.40
CA ASN A 245 6.80 -6.69 5.26
C ASN A 245 6.24 -7.28 3.95
N THR A 246 6.09 -8.60 3.85
CA THR A 246 5.79 -9.30 2.59
C THR A 246 4.51 -10.10 2.64
N ARG A 247 4.19 -10.70 3.80
CA ARG A 247 3.04 -11.58 3.97
C ARG A 247 1.83 -10.81 4.46
N VAL A 248 0.70 -11.05 3.80
CA VAL A 248 -0.57 -10.41 4.12
C VAL A 248 -1.57 -11.41 4.70
N VAL A 249 -2.52 -10.89 5.47
CA VAL A 249 -3.57 -11.66 6.14
C VAL A 249 -4.89 -10.93 6.02
N LEU A 250 -5.97 -11.70 6.09
CA LEU A 250 -7.29 -11.21 6.46
C LEU A 250 -7.42 -11.35 7.97
N TYR A 251 -7.59 -10.23 8.65
CA TYR A 251 -8.01 -10.19 10.04
C TYR A 251 -9.53 -10.34 10.09
N ALA A 252 -10.03 -11.25 10.90
CA ALA A 252 -11.45 -11.46 11.12
C ALA A 252 -11.78 -11.47 12.61
N MET A 253 -12.88 -10.84 12.98
CA MET A 253 -13.39 -10.78 14.35
C MET A 253 -14.91 -10.96 14.31
N GLN A 254 -15.44 -11.83 15.17
CA GLN A 254 -16.87 -12.05 15.31
C GLN A 254 -17.35 -11.51 16.66
N GLU A 255 -18.37 -10.65 16.65
CA GLU A 255 -18.97 -10.14 17.89
C GLU A 255 -19.71 -11.27 18.63
N GLY A 256 -19.54 -11.34 19.96
CA GLY A 256 -20.24 -12.32 20.78
C GLY A 256 -19.71 -13.75 20.71
N SER A 257 -18.47 -13.98 20.24
CA SER A 257 -17.88 -15.32 20.27
C SER A 257 -17.84 -15.86 21.71
N GLN A 258 -18.06 -17.17 21.87
CA GLN A 258 -18.23 -17.84 23.17
C GLN A 258 -17.05 -17.68 24.15
N MET A 259 -15.92 -17.11 23.72
CA MET A 259 -14.71 -16.90 24.54
C MET A 259 -14.63 -15.53 25.24
N GLY A 260 -15.69 -14.71 25.24
CA GLY A 260 -15.86 -13.59 26.18
C GLY A 260 -15.02 -12.32 25.93
N ALA A 261 -14.09 -12.33 24.97
CA ALA A 261 -13.44 -11.13 24.44
C ALA A 261 -13.25 -11.26 22.93
N ALA A 262 -13.63 -10.23 22.17
CA ALA A 262 -13.49 -10.20 20.72
C ALA A 262 -12.00 -10.19 20.35
N ALA A 263 -11.46 -11.34 19.97
CA ALA A 263 -10.09 -11.51 19.54
C ALA A 263 -10.00 -11.62 18.01
N TRP A 264 -8.97 -11.00 17.44
CA TRP A 264 -8.73 -11.07 16.00
C TRP A 264 -8.11 -12.41 15.60
N GLU A 265 -8.76 -13.10 14.68
CA GLU A 265 -8.17 -14.21 13.95
C GLU A 265 -7.33 -13.69 12.77
N GLN A 266 -6.11 -14.23 12.58
CA GLN A 266 -5.25 -13.92 11.45
C GLN A 266 -5.29 -15.05 10.41
N ARG A 267 -5.96 -14.84 9.28
CA ARG A 267 -6.01 -15.83 8.19
C ARG A 267 -5.07 -15.44 7.04
N PRO A 268 -3.92 -16.12 6.85
CA PRO A 268 -2.97 -15.76 5.80
C PRO A 268 -3.52 -15.96 4.39
N ILE A 269 -3.47 -14.90 3.58
CA ILE A 269 -3.90 -14.95 2.19
C ILE A 269 -2.70 -15.40 1.35
N ARG A 270 -2.75 -16.63 0.83
CA ARG A 270 -1.67 -17.19 0.01
C ARG A 270 -1.91 -16.83 -1.46
N ARG A 271 -0.84 -16.45 -2.16
CA ARG A 271 -0.86 -16.13 -3.60
C ARG A 271 -1.77 -14.95 -3.96
N LEU A 272 -1.92 -13.98 -3.06
CA LEU A 272 -2.57 -12.72 -3.41
C LEU A 272 -1.73 -12.02 -4.50
N PRO A 273 -2.34 -11.49 -5.58
CA PRO A 273 -1.64 -10.68 -6.56
C PRO A 273 -1.04 -9.41 -5.93
N ARG A 274 -0.10 -8.76 -6.63
CA ARG A 274 0.65 -7.59 -6.16
C ARG A 274 0.68 -6.43 -7.15
N TYR A 275 0.65 -6.70 -8.45
CA TYR A 275 0.95 -5.71 -9.48
C TYR A 275 -0.20 -5.45 -10.46
N ASN A 276 -1.08 -6.43 -10.66
CA ASN A 276 -2.22 -6.28 -11.57
C ASN A 276 -3.53 -6.30 -10.80
N ASP A 277 -4.56 -5.72 -11.42
CA ASP A 277 -5.90 -5.64 -10.88
C ASP A 277 -6.74 -6.85 -11.31
N TYR A 278 -7.59 -7.32 -10.40
CA TYR A 278 -8.45 -8.49 -10.54
C TYR A 278 -9.83 -8.20 -9.96
N GLY A 279 -10.88 -8.57 -10.67
CA GLY A 279 -12.25 -8.48 -10.19
C GLY A 279 -12.64 -7.10 -9.69
N LEU A 280 -12.25 -6.01 -10.38
CA LEU A 280 -12.62 -4.65 -9.97
C LEU A 280 -14.14 -4.41 -10.02
N ASP A 281 -14.84 -5.22 -10.81
CA ASP A 281 -16.29 -5.26 -10.97
C ASP A 281 -16.98 -6.27 -10.03
N VAL A 282 -16.30 -6.91 -9.09
CA VAL A 282 -16.98 -7.77 -8.11
C VAL A 282 -17.82 -6.94 -7.14
N GLY A 283 -18.96 -7.50 -6.73
CA GLY A 283 -20.01 -6.76 -6.05
C GLY A 283 -20.91 -5.96 -7.02
N ASP A 284 -20.61 -5.95 -8.31
CA ASP A 284 -21.48 -5.39 -9.36
C ASP A 284 -22.59 -6.38 -9.78
N GLU A 285 -22.86 -7.44 -9.02
CA GLU A 285 -24.02 -8.31 -9.27
C GLU A 285 -25.34 -7.52 -9.11
N HIS A 286 -25.29 -6.42 -8.34
CA HIS A 286 -26.33 -5.40 -8.24
C HIS A 286 -26.13 -4.21 -9.20
N ALA A 287 -25.33 -4.34 -10.27
CA ALA A 287 -24.90 -3.22 -11.11
C ALA A 287 -26.03 -2.34 -11.66
N GLN A 288 -27.16 -2.97 -11.99
CA GLN A 288 -28.34 -2.27 -12.52
C GLN A 288 -28.98 -1.32 -11.50
N THR A 289 -28.64 -1.46 -10.22
CA THR A 289 -29.15 -0.67 -9.10
C THR A 289 -28.08 0.23 -8.46
N SER A 290 -26.91 0.40 -9.08
CA SER A 290 -25.84 1.29 -8.60
C SER A 290 -26.03 2.75 -8.98
N LEU A 291 -25.67 3.68 -8.09
CA LEU A 291 -25.78 5.12 -8.34
C LEU A 291 -24.83 5.57 -9.45
N TRP A 292 -23.63 4.99 -9.53
CA TRP A 292 -22.69 5.35 -10.59
C TRP A 292 -23.25 5.06 -11.99
N ARG A 293 -23.87 3.89 -12.21
CA ARG A 293 -24.47 3.58 -13.51
C ARG A 293 -25.68 4.48 -13.81
N GLN A 294 -26.49 4.74 -12.80
CA GLN A 294 -27.67 5.61 -12.87
C GLN A 294 -27.33 7.05 -13.29
N THR A 295 -26.26 7.57 -12.70
CA THR A 295 -25.73 8.92 -12.98
C THR A 295 -24.82 8.95 -14.19
N ARG A 296 -24.60 7.82 -14.87
CA ARG A 296 -23.62 7.64 -15.97
C ARG A 296 -22.21 8.10 -15.57
N THR A 297 -21.88 7.95 -14.29
CA THR A 297 -20.52 8.17 -13.80
C THR A 297 -19.61 7.15 -14.48
N HIS A 298 -18.52 7.63 -15.06
CA HIS A 298 -17.52 6.78 -15.72
C HIS A 298 -16.99 5.73 -14.72
N MET A 299 -17.19 4.46 -15.04
CA MET A 299 -16.71 3.36 -14.23
C MET A 299 -15.25 3.08 -14.60
N PRO A 300 -14.28 3.30 -13.69
CA PRO A 300 -12.85 3.31 -14.02
C PRO A 300 -12.30 1.93 -14.43
N TRP A 301 -13.04 0.85 -14.21
CA TRP A 301 -12.70 -0.48 -14.68
C TRP A 301 -13.20 -0.78 -16.10
N GLU A 302 -13.96 0.12 -16.74
CA GLU A 302 -14.30 0.00 -18.15
C GLU A 302 -13.02 0.12 -19.00
N GLY A 303 -12.76 -0.88 -19.85
CA GLY A 303 -11.54 -0.95 -20.66
C GLY A 303 -10.33 -1.60 -19.96
N ILE A 304 -10.40 -1.91 -18.66
CA ILE A 304 -9.36 -2.69 -17.98
C ILE A 304 -9.58 -4.18 -18.28
N PRO A 305 -8.52 -4.97 -18.58
CA PRO A 305 -8.64 -6.41 -18.79
C PRO A 305 -9.31 -7.11 -17.60
N LYS A 306 -10.46 -7.75 -17.85
CA LYS A 306 -11.19 -8.51 -16.84
C LYS A 306 -10.40 -9.76 -16.44
N ARG A 307 -9.88 -9.76 -15.22
CA ARG A 307 -9.22 -10.93 -14.61
C ARG A 307 -10.04 -11.35 -13.40
N THR A 308 -10.23 -12.64 -13.21
CA THR A 308 -10.97 -13.19 -12.06
C THR A 308 -10.01 -13.58 -10.94
N LEU A 309 -10.48 -13.50 -9.70
CA LEU A 309 -9.76 -13.95 -8.52
C LEU A 309 -10.71 -14.77 -7.65
N SER A 310 -10.19 -15.84 -7.05
CA SER A 310 -10.92 -16.68 -6.11
C SER A 310 -9.91 -17.37 -5.20
N ILE A 311 -9.62 -16.77 -4.05
CA ILE A 311 -8.69 -17.31 -3.05
C ILE A 311 -9.47 -17.63 -1.79
N ASP A 312 -9.59 -18.91 -1.45
CA ASP A 312 -10.17 -19.33 -0.17
C ASP A 312 -9.29 -18.88 0.99
N VAL A 313 -9.91 -18.36 2.05
CA VAL A 313 -9.25 -17.87 3.26
C VAL A 313 -9.67 -18.75 4.45
N PRO A 314 -9.06 -19.94 4.60
CA PRO A 314 -9.49 -20.92 5.59
C PRO A 314 -9.24 -20.43 7.03
N PRO A 315 -10.01 -20.94 8.00
CA PRO A 315 -9.77 -20.66 9.41
C PRO A 315 -8.39 -21.20 9.85
N THR A 316 -7.82 -20.50 10.82
CA THR A 316 -6.56 -20.79 11.51
C THR A 316 -6.78 -21.14 12.98
N ASN A 317 -7.89 -20.70 13.57
CA ASN A 317 -8.32 -21.03 14.92
C ASN A 317 -9.87 -21.06 14.99
N LYS A 318 -10.42 -21.23 16.20
CA LYS A 318 -11.87 -21.32 16.45
C LYS A 318 -12.49 -20.02 16.98
N LEU A 319 -11.92 -18.86 16.62
CA LEU A 319 -12.47 -17.56 17.05
C LEU A 319 -13.67 -17.11 16.21
N ILE A 320 -13.79 -17.64 14.99
CA ILE A 320 -14.90 -17.42 14.06
C ILE A 320 -15.57 -18.79 13.85
N ASP A 321 -16.90 -18.80 13.75
CA ASP A 321 -17.65 -20.03 13.52
C ASP A 321 -17.27 -20.69 12.19
N GLU A 322 -17.26 -22.03 12.16
CA GLU A 322 -16.76 -22.83 11.02
C GLU A 322 -17.68 -22.78 9.79
N ASP A 323 -18.93 -22.35 9.96
CA ASP A 323 -19.92 -22.20 8.88
C ASP A 323 -19.75 -20.89 8.10
N ILE A 324 -18.99 -19.93 8.63
CA ILE A 324 -18.65 -18.67 7.94
C ILE A 324 -17.48 -18.90 6.98
N ARG A 325 -17.74 -18.73 5.68
CA ARG A 325 -16.73 -18.83 4.62
C ARG A 325 -16.25 -17.46 4.19
N LEU A 326 -14.93 -17.30 4.07
CA LEU A 326 -14.29 -16.08 3.61
C LEU A 326 -13.46 -16.38 2.36
N ARG A 327 -13.68 -15.61 1.29
CA ARG A 327 -12.98 -15.77 0.01
C ARG A 327 -12.58 -14.41 -0.55
N VAL A 328 -11.34 -14.27 -1.02
CA VAL A 328 -10.92 -13.07 -1.75
C VAL A 328 -11.30 -13.23 -3.21
N VAL A 329 -12.20 -12.37 -3.69
CA VAL A 329 -12.76 -12.42 -5.05
C VAL A 329 -12.30 -11.25 -5.94
N GLY A 330 -11.69 -10.23 -5.35
CA GLY A 330 -11.16 -9.07 -6.06
C GLY A 330 -9.89 -8.52 -5.39
N TYR A 331 -9.07 -7.85 -6.18
CA TYR A 331 -7.84 -7.20 -5.75
C TYR A 331 -7.55 -5.98 -6.63
N ALA A 332 -7.40 -4.82 -5.99
CA ALA A 332 -6.96 -3.59 -6.62
C ALA A 332 -5.54 -3.30 -6.15
N SER A 333 -4.57 -3.31 -7.07
CA SER A 333 -3.14 -3.19 -6.76
C SER A 333 -2.75 -1.81 -6.24
N TYR A 334 -3.43 -0.77 -6.74
CA TYR A 334 -3.26 0.62 -6.36
C TYR A 334 -4.55 1.39 -6.69
N ALA A 335 -5.39 1.65 -5.69
CA ALA A 335 -6.68 2.27 -5.90
C ALA A 335 -7.13 3.10 -4.69
N ASP A 336 -7.89 4.16 -4.97
CA ASP A 336 -8.65 4.88 -3.96
C ASP A 336 -10.04 4.23 -3.83
N LEU A 337 -10.55 4.11 -2.61
CA LEU A 337 -11.93 3.70 -2.39
C LEU A 337 -12.84 4.92 -2.52
N LYS A 338 -13.80 4.85 -3.44
CA LYS A 338 -14.85 5.85 -3.58
C LYS A 338 -16.19 5.25 -3.25
N SER A 339 -17.03 6.01 -2.55
CA SER A 339 -18.38 5.60 -2.22
C SER A 339 -19.27 5.59 -3.48
N ASP A 340 -19.90 4.45 -3.72
CA ASP A 340 -21.07 4.26 -4.55
C ASP A 340 -22.26 3.92 -3.63
N TRP A 341 -23.46 3.85 -4.20
CA TRP A 341 -24.66 3.45 -3.47
C TRP A 341 -25.39 2.38 -4.27
N LEU A 342 -25.76 1.29 -3.59
CA LEU A 342 -26.52 0.19 -4.16
C LEU A 342 -27.96 0.28 -3.70
N ARG A 343 -28.91 0.15 -4.62
CA ARG A 343 -30.30 -0.13 -4.27
C ARG A 343 -30.47 -1.63 -3.99
N LEU A 344 -30.95 -1.92 -2.79
CA LEU A 344 -31.28 -3.27 -2.32
C LEU A 344 -32.79 -3.39 -2.12
N ASP A 345 -33.31 -4.62 -2.16
CA ASP A 345 -34.69 -4.89 -1.80
C ASP A 345 -34.82 -4.73 -0.28
N PRO A 346 -35.82 -3.97 0.23
CA PRO A 346 -36.07 -3.84 1.66
C PRO A 346 -36.22 -5.17 2.40
N ARG A 347 -36.63 -6.24 1.70
CA ARG A 347 -36.76 -7.60 2.26
C ARG A 347 -35.43 -8.24 2.59
N ASP A 348 -34.35 -7.77 1.98
CA ASP A 348 -32.99 -8.32 2.13
C ASP A 348 -32.16 -7.53 3.16
N VAL A 349 -32.77 -6.57 3.87
CA VAL A 349 -32.09 -5.65 4.77
C VAL A 349 -32.56 -5.83 6.22
N ASP A 350 -31.61 -6.10 7.11
CA ASP A 350 -31.83 -6.08 8.55
C ASP A 350 -31.56 -4.68 9.13
N GLY A 351 -32.62 -3.97 9.53
CA GLY A 351 -32.50 -2.71 10.27
C GLY A 351 -33.37 -1.58 9.72
N ALA A 352 -32.99 -0.35 10.07
CA ALA A 352 -33.70 0.84 9.58
C ALA A 352 -33.44 1.03 8.07
N LEU A 353 -34.50 1.26 7.31
CA LEU A 353 -34.37 1.55 5.89
C LEU A 353 -33.69 2.91 5.69
N LEU A 354 -32.81 2.97 4.68
CA LEU A 354 -32.14 4.18 4.23
C LEU A 354 -32.69 4.57 2.86
N PRO A 355 -33.89 5.18 2.79
CA PRO A 355 -34.46 5.60 1.53
C PRO A 355 -33.54 6.59 0.82
N ALA A 356 -33.44 6.46 -0.51
CA ALA A 356 -32.72 7.40 -1.35
C ALA A 356 -33.57 7.87 -2.52
N ARG A 357 -33.29 9.08 -2.98
CA ARG A 357 -34.00 9.74 -4.08
C ARG A 357 -32.97 10.28 -5.04
N ILE A 358 -33.14 9.96 -6.33
CA ILE A 358 -32.26 10.47 -7.39
C ILE A 358 -32.99 11.64 -8.04
N LEU A 359 -32.34 12.80 -7.99
CA LEU A 359 -32.82 14.02 -8.61
C LEU A 359 -31.96 14.29 -9.84
N THR A 360 -32.58 14.73 -10.93
CA THR A 360 -31.90 15.13 -12.17
C THR A 360 -32.16 16.60 -12.41
N ILE A 361 -31.10 17.37 -12.63
CA ILE A 361 -31.15 18.77 -13.08
C ILE A 361 -30.82 18.81 -14.56
N ASP A 362 -31.61 19.54 -15.34
CA ASP A 362 -31.28 19.90 -16.72
C ASP A 362 -31.10 21.42 -16.83
N ALA A 363 -29.92 21.86 -17.29
CA ALA A 363 -29.58 23.26 -17.47
C ALA A 363 -29.46 23.65 -18.97
N GLY A 364 -30.05 22.87 -19.88
CA GLY A 364 -30.03 23.13 -21.34
C GLY A 364 -28.72 22.78 -22.04
N GLY A 365 -27.62 22.63 -21.31
CA GLY A 365 -26.32 22.12 -21.80
C GLY A 365 -26.06 20.64 -21.46
N GLY A 366 -26.98 19.99 -20.75
CA GLY A 366 -26.85 18.60 -20.30
C GLY A 366 -27.60 18.35 -18.98
N ALA A 367 -27.94 17.09 -18.74
CA ALA A 367 -28.59 16.65 -17.52
C ALA A 367 -27.57 16.04 -16.54
N PHE A 368 -27.66 16.41 -15.26
CA PHE A 368 -26.84 15.89 -14.17
C PHE A 368 -27.71 15.31 -13.08
N SER A 369 -27.38 14.12 -12.60
CA SER A 369 -28.14 13.43 -11.55
C SER A 369 -27.33 13.31 -10.26
N PHE A 370 -28.00 13.47 -9.11
CA PHE A 370 -27.41 13.27 -7.79
C PHE A 370 -28.38 12.61 -6.83
N MET A 371 -27.84 12.00 -5.78
CA MET A 371 -28.61 11.32 -4.75
C MET A 371 -28.83 12.23 -3.52
N MET A 372 -30.03 12.12 -2.97
CA MET A 372 -30.48 12.64 -1.67
C MET A 372 -30.84 11.45 -0.75
N LEU A 373 -30.55 11.58 0.54
CA LEU A 373 -30.88 10.60 1.59
C LEU A 373 -31.82 11.24 2.62
N PRO A 374 -33.15 11.19 2.41
CA PRO A 374 -34.09 11.95 3.22
C PRO A 374 -34.08 11.62 4.72
N SER A 375 -33.72 10.38 5.08
CA SER A 375 -33.63 9.93 6.47
C SER A 375 -32.32 10.32 7.17
N VAL A 376 -31.33 10.82 6.43
CA VAL A 376 -30.03 11.25 6.97
C VAL A 376 -29.99 12.77 6.93
N PRO A 377 -30.04 13.50 8.07
CA PRO A 377 -30.11 14.96 8.08
C PRO A 377 -29.06 15.69 7.24
N ALA A 378 -27.81 15.18 7.21
CA ALA A 378 -26.77 15.72 6.34
C ALA A 378 -26.93 15.35 4.86
N GLY A 379 -27.54 14.20 4.57
CA GLY A 379 -27.75 13.67 3.22
C GLY A 379 -29.06 14.14 2.55
N ARG A 380 -29.97 14.73 3.33
CA ARG A 380 -31.26 15.27 2.84
C ARG A 380 -31.17 16.67 2.26
N VAL A 381 -29.99 17.30 2.32
CA VAL A 381 -29.75 18.69 1.86
C VAL A 381 -28.57 18.73 0.88
N ARG A 382 -28.72 19.49 -0.22
CA ARG A 382 -27.64 19.87 -1.12
C ARG A 382 -27.69 21.37 -1.35
N ALA A 383 -26.61 22.08 -1.02
CA ALA A 383 -26.58 23.53 -1.14
C ALA A 383 -25.38 23.99 -1.97
N SER A 384 -25.61 24.97 -2.83
CA SER A 384 -24.61 25.77 -3.52
C SER A 384 -24.68 27.22 -3.05
N GLU A 385 -23.92 28.13 -3.66
CA GLU A 385 -24.03 29.56 -3.35
C GLU A 385 -25.36 30.17 -3.80
N ARG A 386 -25.99 29.64 -4.86
CA ARG A 386 -27.19 30.21 -5.49
C ARG A 386 -28.47 29.45 -5.19
N LEU A 387 -28.37 28.12 -5.14
CA LEU A 387 -29.51 27.22 -5.08
C LEU A 387 -29.31 26.14 -4.02
N GLU A 388 -30.41 25.78 -3.38
CA GLU A 388 -30.48 24.77 -2.34
C GLU A 388 -31.62 23.79 -2.60
N PHE A 389 -31.35 22.53 -2.30
CA PHE A 389 -32.30 21.43 -2.36
C PHE A 389 -32.44 20.82 -0.97
N GLU A 390 -33.68 20.62 -0.54
CA GLU A 390 -34.02 19.77 0.60
C GLU A 390 -35.03 18.71 0.16
N TYR A 391 -34.82 17.47 0.59
CA TYR A 391 -35.78 16.39 0.38
C TYR A 391 -36.18 15.78 1.71
N THR A 392 -37.47 15.83 2.07
CA THR A 392 -37.99 15.23 3.31
C THR A 392 -38.94 14.08 3.07
N LEU A 393 -39.11 13.25 4.11
CA LEU A 393 -40.19 12.27 4.18
C LEU A 393 -41.11 12.69 5.31
N SER A 394 -42.38 12.92 4.99
CA SER A 394 -43.43 13.28 5.94
C SER A 394 -43.08 14.52 6.76
N MET A 395 -42.76 15.63 6.08
CA MET A 395 -42.56 16.93 6.74
C MET A 395 -43.77 17.29 7.59
N ASP A 396 -43.51 17.82 8.78
CA ASP A 396 -44.55 18.38 9.64
C ASP A 396 -45.36 19.46 8.88
N GLU A 397 -46.69 19.36 8.91
CA GLU A 397 -47.58 20.26 8.16
C GLU A 397 -47.45 21.73 8.60
N ARG A 398 -47.05 22.01 9.85
CA ARG A 398 -46.79 23.39 10.29
C ARG A 398 -45.53 23.92 9.62
N ARG A 399 -44.48 23.10 9.53
CA ARG A 399 -43.26 23.46 8.79
C ARG A 399 -43.55 23.65 7.30
N TRP A 400 -44.32 22.76 6.67
CA TRP A 400 -44.74 22.93 5.27
C TRP A 400 -45.48 24.26 5.07
N ARG A 401 -46.46 24.55 5.93
CA ARG A 401 -47.20 25.83 5.92
C ARG A 401 -46.28 27.04 6.05
N ASP A 402 -45.28 26.98 6.91
CA ASP A 402 -44.35 28.10 7.09
C ASP A 402 -43.44 28.30 5.90
N LEU A 403 -42.92 27.21 5.32
CA LEU A 403 -42.04 27.29 4.15
C LEU A 403 -42.79 27.67 2.86
N SER A 404 -44.10 27.42 2.79
CA SER A 404 -44.99 27.82 1.70
C SER A 404 -45.57 29.23 1.85
N GLU A 405 -45.23 29.93 2.93
CA GLU A 405 -45.74 31.27 3.20
C GLU A 405 -45.23 32.28 2.14
N PRO A 406 -46.13 33.05 1.49
CA PRO A 406 -45.71 34.08 0.56
C PRO A 406 -44.98 35.20 1.29
N LEU A 407 -43.85 35.62 0.74
CA LEU A 407 -43.09 36.78 1.22
C LEU A 407 -43.13 37.88 0.17
N GLU A 408 -43.03 39.13 0.60
CA GLU A 408 -42.85 40.27 -0.30
C GLU A 408 -41.50 40.16 -1.06
N PRO A 409 -41.39 40.66 -2.31
CA PRO A 409 -40.21 40.47 -3.17
C PRO A 409 -38.86 40.80 -2.50
N ASP A 410 -38.78 41.89 -1.74
CA ASP A 410 -37.50 42.35 -1.16
C ASP A 410 -37.16 41.69 0.19
N VAL A 411 -37.96 40.72 0.65
CA VAL A 411 -37.78 40.08 1.96
C VAL A 411 -36.81 38.90 1.85
N GLN A 412 -35.63 39.08 2.45
CA GLN A 412 -34.60 38.03 2.51
C GLN A 412 -34.72 37.11 3.73
N HIS A 413 -35.34 37.59 4.80
CA HIS A 413 -35.49 36.85 6.05
C HIS A 413 -36.86 37.11 6.65
N ALA A 414 -37.54 36.06 7.10
CA ALA A 414 -38.80 36.19 7.80
C ALA A 414 -38.86 35.25 9.01
N LEU A 415 -39.59 35.67 10.04
CA LEU A 415 -39.95 34.82 11.17
C LEU A 415 -41.45 34.53 11.14
N VAL A 416 -41.79 33.27 11.38
CA VAL A 416 -43.14 32.85 11.75
C VAL A 416 -43.17 32.72 13.26
N ILE A 417 -44.00 33.53 13.91
CA ILE A 417 -44.13 33.60 15.37
C ILE A 417 -45.56 33.17 15.73
N GLU A 418 -45.68 32.12 16.54
CA GLU A 418 -46.97 31.60 16.98
C GLU A 418 -47.04 31.54 18.51
N VAL A 419 -48.16 32.00 19.09
CA VAL A 419 -48.46 31.84 20.52
C VAL A 419 -49.74 30.99 20.59
N PRO A 420 -49.61 29.65 20.74
CA PRO A 420 -50.74 28.73 20.58
C PRO A 420 -51.92 29.05 21.50
N ASP A 421 -51.65 29.34 22.77
CA ASP A 421 -52.69 29.61 23.78
C ASP A 421 -53.49 30.89 23.50
N ALA A 422 -52.89 31.84 22.77
CA ALA A 422 -53.55 33.09 22.37
C ALA A 422 -54.13 33.03 20.93
N GLY A 423 -53.92 31.93 20.21
CA GLY A 423 -54.34 31.79 18.81
C GLY A 423 -53.68 32.78 17.84
N VAL A 424 -52.54 33.38 18.22
CA VAL A 424 -51.84 34.38 17.41
C VAL A 424 -50.81 33.70 16.52
N ARG A 425 -50.85 33.99 15.21
CA ARG A 425 -49.81 33.68 14.22
C ARG A 425 -49.40 34.95 13.49
N LEU A 426 -48.12 35.29 13.53
CA LEU A 426 -47.55 36.44 12.85
C LEU A 426 -46.43 35.96 11.93
N VAL A 427 -46.50 36.34 10.66
CA VAL A 427 -45.38 36.21 9.71
C VAL A 427 -44.87 37.60 9.45
N THR A 428 -43.59 37.84 9.75
CA THR A 428 -43.03 39.18 9.63
C THR A 428 -41.65 39.15 8.99
N PRO A 429 -41.35 40.05 8.05
CA PRO A 429 -39.99 40.23 7.55
C PRO A 429 -39.09 40.75 8.67
N VAL A 430 -37.87 40.25 8.73
CA VAL A 430 -36.93 40.60 9.79
C VAL A 430 -35.56 40.99 9.26
N SER A 431 -34.87 41.81 10.04
CA SER A 431 -33.45 42.12 9.88
C SER A 431 -32.79 42.08 11.26
N ARG A 432 -31.45 42.04 11.28
CA ARG A 432 -30.72 42.08 12.54
C ARG A 432 -31.05 43.35 13.31
N GLY A 433 -31.40 43.21 14.59
CA GLY A 433 -31.83 44.28 15.48
C GLY A 433 -33.34 44.57 15.44
N ALA A 434 -34.12 43.89 14.59
CA ALA A 434 -35.56 44.05 14.56
C ALA A 434 -36.19 43.59 15.89
N SER A 435 -37.07 44.42 16.47
CA SER A 435 -37.84 44.09 17.68
C SER A 435 -39.32 44.04 17.34
N ILE A 436 -39.94 42.89 17.58
CA ILE A 436 -41.30 42.55 17.16
C ILE A 436 -42.15 42.33 18.41
N ALA A 437 -43.23 43.08 18.55
CA ALA A 437 -44.28 42.80 19.52
C ALA A 437 -45.25 41.76 18.94
N VAL A 438 -45.50 40.68 19.67
CA VAL A 438 -46.30 39.55 19.18
C VAL A 438 -47.78 39.77 19.50
N GLY A 439 -48.44 40.63 18.71
CA GLY A 439 -49.85 41.02 18.95
C GLY A 439 -50.06 41.58 20.37
N GLU A 440 -51.21 41.25 20.98
CA GLU A 440 -51.54 41.63 22.36
C GLU A 440 -51.11 40.59 23.42
N THR A 441 -50.26 39.62 23.03
CA THR A 441 -49.88 38.49 23.91
C THR A 441 -48.90 38.85 25.02
N GLY A 442 -48.25 40.02 24.93
CA GLY A 442 -47.18 40.45 25.83
C GLY A 442 -45.78 39.90 25.50
N TYR A 443 -45.65 39.01 24.52
CA TYR A 443 -44.34 38.56 24.05
C TYR A 443 -43.65 39.61 23.17
N ARG A 444 -42.32 39.72 23.31
CA ARG A 444 -41.45 40.51 22.42
C ARG A 444 -40.30 39.65 21.91
N VAL A 445 -40.06 39.67 20.61
CA VAL A 445 -38.98 38.94 19.95
C VAL A 445 -38.01 39.93 19.30
N GLU A 446 -36.74 39.86 19.68
CA GLU A 446 -35.67 40.69 19.14
C GLU A 446 -34.68 39.83 18.35
N VAL A 447 -34.36 40.21 17.12
CA VAL A 447 -33.49 39.41 16.24
C VAL A 447 -32.03 39.80 16.46
N GLU A 448 -31.24 38.93 17.08
CA GLU A 448 -29.83 39.21 17.39
C GLU A 448 -28.89 38.83 16.25
N GLN A 449 -29.18 37.72 15.57
CA GLN A 449 -28.35 37.20 14.47
C GLN A 449 -29.21 36.44 13.45
N LEU A 450 -28.86 36.58 12.17
CA LEU A 450 -29.37 35.79 11.05
C LEU A 450 -28.15 35.25 10.32
N SER A 451 -28.06 33.93 10.14
CA SER A 451 -26.88 33.30 9.55
C SER A 451 -27.25 32.16 8.60
N PRO A 452 -26.63 32.06 7.41
CA PRO A 452 -26.87 30.97 6.46
C PRO A 452 -26.33 29.61 6.94
N ARG A 453 -25.47 29.63 7.96
CA ARG A 453 -24.91 28.44 8.63
C ARG A 453 -24.87 28.68 10.14
N PRO A 454 -24.97 27.63 10.97
CA PRO A 454 -24.89 27.83 12.41
C PRO A 454 -23.47 28.26 12.81
N PRO A 455 -23.31 29.10 13.83
CA PRO A 455 -22.00 29.57 14.29
C PRO A 455 -21.15 28.44 14.89
N MET A 456 -21.77 27.33 15.30
CA MET A 456 -21.11 26.11 15.73
C MET A 456 -21.59 24.93 14.89
N PRO A 457 -20.72 23.96 14.55
CA PRO A 457 -21.14 22.72 13.90
C PRO A 457 -22.21 21.99 14.72
N ILE A 458 -23.20 21.42 14.04
CA ILE A 458 -24.21 20.57 14.69
C ILE A 458 -23.53 19.25 15.05
N VAL A 459 -23.35 19.02 16.36
CA VAL A 459 -22.76 17.80 16.93
C VAL A 459 -23.81 16.94 17.65
N THR A 460 -25.08 17.31 17.55
CA THR A 460 -26.20 16.55 18.11
C THR A 460 -26.26 15.19 17.45
N ARG A 461 -26.40 14.13 18.26
CA ARG A 461 -26.50 12.75 17.78
C ARG A 461 -27.64 12.59 16.77
N GLY A 462 -27.33 12.05 15.59
CA GLY A 462 -28.25 11.90 14.47
C GLY A 462 -28.22 13.06 13.46
N TYR A 463 -27.61 14.21 13.81
CA TYR A 463 -27.53 15.41 12.97
C TYR A 463 -26.08 15.83 12.70
N GLU A 464 -25.10 14.97 13.01
CA GLU A 464 -23.69 15.27 12.82
C GLU A 464 -23.39 15.60 11.36
N GLY A 465 -22.69 16.72 11.14
CA GLY A 465 -22.35 17.20 9.80
C GLY A 465 -23.52 17.81 9.02
N ALA A 466 -24.74 17.82 9.57
CA ALA A 466 -25.85 18.54 8.97
C ALA A 466 -25.63 20.06 9.04
N THR A 467 -26.23 20.77 8.10
CA THR A 467 -26.17 22.24 8.03
C THR A 467 -27.57 22.82 7.88
N SER A 468 -27.81 23.98 8.47
CA SER A 468 -29.08 24.72 8.41
C SER A 468 -28.81 26.21 8.57
N SER A 469 -29.64 27.06 7.97
CA SER A 469 -29.66 28.47 8.32
C SER A 469 -30.34 28.65 9.68
N VAL A 470 -29.87 29.63 10.46
CA VAL A 470 -30.31 29.84 11.84
C VAL A 470 -30.62 31.31 12.09
N ALA A 471 -31.73 31.55 12.77
CA ALA A 471 -32.04 32.83 13.39
C ALA A 471 -31.83 32.71 14.90
N VAL A 472 -31.03 33.61 15.46
CA VAL A 472 -30.86 33.75 16.91
C VAL A 472 -31.69 34.93 17.37
N VAL A 473 -32.68 34.67 18.21
CA VAL A 473 -33.65 35.66 18.66
C VAL A 473 -33.69 35.71 20.19
N LYS A 474 -33.79 36.90 20.75
CA LYS A 474 -34.04 37.12 22.16
C LYS A 474 -35.54 37.27 22.40
N ILE A 475 -36.10 36.42 23.24
CA ILE A 475 -37.52 36.40 23.55
C ILE A 475 -37.71 36.96 24.96
N THR A 476 -38.59 37.94 25.09
CA THR A 476 -39.10 38.44 26.38
C THR A 476 -40.53 37.97 26.57
N THR A 477 -40.79 37.23 27.65
CA THR A 477 -42.12 36.71 27.98
C THR A 477 -43.01 37.81 28.59
N PRO A 478 -44.33 37.60 28.68
CA PRO A 478 -45.25 38.57 29.31
C PRO A 478 -44.91 38.84 30.79
N GLY A 479 -44.30 37.86 31.47
CA GLY A 479 -43.82 37.99 32.85
C GLY A 479 -42.43 38.64 32.99
N GLY A 480 -41.84 39.12 31.89
CA GLY A 480 -40.54 39.81 31.87
C GLY A 480 -39.31 38.90 31.84
N GLN A 481 -39.49 37.58 31.81
CA GLN A 481 -38.36 36.64 31.68
C GLN A 481 -37.75 36.72 30.27
N GLN A 482 -36.44 36.53 30.17
CA GLN A 482 -35.71 36.61 28.91
C GLN A 482 -34.86 35.38 28.66
N PHE A 483 -34.87 34.90 27.42
CA PHE A 483 -33.99 33.84 26.94
C PHE A 483 -33.67 34.04 25.45
N GLN A 484 -32.57 33.46 25.00
CA GLN A 484 -32.16 33.48 23.60
C GLN A 484 -32.57 32.16 22.95
N ARG A 485 -33.30 32.19 21.84
CA ARG A 485 -33.68 31.02 21.06
C ARG A 485 -32.87 30.94 19.78
N TRP A 486 -32.36 29.74 19.49
CA TRP A 486 -31.76 29.41 18.21
C TRP A 486 -32.80 28.65 17.39
N ALA A 487 -33.33 29.29 16.35
CA ALA A 487 -34.35 28.73 15.46
C ALA A 487 -33.72 28.26 14.15
N TYR A 488 -33.61 26.95 13.97
CA TYR A 488 -33.03 26.31 12.79
C TYR A 488 -34.10 26.13 11.72
N SER A 489 -33.86 26.66 10.51
CA SER A 489 -34.85 26.62 9.42
C SER A 489 -35.15 25.19 8.94
N ARG A 490 -34.13 24.32 8.96
CA ARG A 490 -34.21 22.93 8.43
C ARG A 490 -34.51 21.87 9.48
N PHE A 491 -34.13 22.14 10.72
CA PHE A 491 -34.19 21.20 11.83
C PHE A 491 -34.84 21.87 13.05
N PRO A 492 -36.12 22.29 12.97
CA PRO A 492 -36.80 22.93 14.10
C PRO A 492 -36.81 22.08 15.37
N GLU A 493 -36.65 20.76 15.24
CA GLU A 493 -36.45 19.82 16.35
C GLU A 493 -35.15 20.04 17.15
N LEU A 494 -34.20 20.80 16.60
CA LEU A 494 -32.96 21.21 17.27
C LEU A 494 -33.06 22.57 17.96
N ASP A 495 -34.22 23.23 17.90
CA ASP A 495 -34.41 24.55 18.51
C ASP A 495 -34.21 24.47 20.03
N GLN A 496 -33.42 25.41 20.55
CA GLN A 496 -33.03 25.44 21.96
C GLN A 496 -33.12 26.85 22.52
N ASP A 497 -33.51 26.92 23.80
CA ASP A 497 -33.50 28.14 24.58
C ASP A 497 -32.26 28.18 25.47
N ILE A 498 -31.49 29.25 25.33
CA ILE A 498 -30.33 29.60 26.14
C ILE A 498 -30.78 30.62 27.17
N LEU A 499 -30.70 30.25 28.44
CA LEU A 499 -31.13 31.07 29.57
C LEU A 499 -30.01 32.04 29.97
N GLN A 500 -30.39 33.14 30.64
CA GLN A 500 -29.41 34.09 31.18
C GLN A 500 -28.62 33.55 32.37
N GLU A 501 -29.14 32.51 33.03
CA GLU A 501 -28.47 31.83 34.14
C GLU A 501 -27.28 31.00 33.65
N THR A 502 -26.14 31.13 34.33
CA THR A 502 -24.95 30.31 34.08
C THR A 502 -24.89 29.13 35.03
N GLY A 503 -24.66 27.93 34.50
CA GLY A 503 -24.44 26.73 35.30
C GLY A 503 -23.08 26.72 36.01
N ALA A 504 -22.83 25.67 36.81
CA ALA A 504 -21.62 25.50 37.62
C ALA A 504 -20.29 25.54 36.83
N THR A 505 -20.34 25.33 35.51
CA THR A 505 -19.18 25.35 34.60
C THR A 505 -18.99 26.69 33.89
N GLY A 506 -19.74 27.73 34.29
CA GLY A 506 -19.71 29.07 33.66
C GLY A 506 -20.39 29.16 32.30
N ARG A 507 -21.00 28.05 31.82
CA ARG A 507 -21.75 28.02 30.56
C ARG A 507 -23.22 28.40 30.79
N PRO A 508 -23.86 29.13 29.87
CA PRO A 508 -25.29 29.40 29.94
C PRO A 508 -26.10 28.10 30.02
N LEU A 509 -27.10 28.07 30.89
CA LEU A 509 -28.04 26.96 30.97
C LEU A 509 -28.86 26.87 29.68
N ARG A 510 -29.15 25.64 29.25
CA ARG A 510 -29.90 25.35 28.03
C ARG A 510 -31.10 24.48 28.36
N ARG A 511 -32.21 24.71 27.67
CA ARG A 511 -33.42 23.87 27.74
C ARG A 511 -34.02 23.67 26.35
N PRO A 512 -34.89 22.66 26.15
CA PRO A 512 -35.71 22.56 24.94
C PRO A 512 -36.50 23.86 24.72
N ALA A 513 -36.77 24.21 23.45
CA ALA A 513 -37.56 25.39 23.13
C ALA A 513 -38.91 25.39 23.87
N ASP A 514 -39.15 26.46 24.64
CA ASP A 514 -40.43 26.74 25.31
C ASP A 514 -41.58 26.69 24.31
N THR A 515 -42.57 25.83 24.57
CA THR A 515 -43.70 25.56 23.68
C THR A 515 -44.79 26.63 23.74
N ALA A 516 -44.75 27.54 24.71
CA ALA A 516 -45.72 28.65 24.84
C ALA A 516 -45.60 29.68 23.71
N ILE A 517 -44.42 29.75 23.08
CA ILE A 517 -44.17 30.54 21.87
C ILE A 517 -43.40 29.68 20.88
N ARG A 518 -43.78 29.65 19.61
CA ARG A 518 -43.07 28.95 18.54
C ARG A 518 -42.46 29.99 17.61
N ILE A 519 -41.21 29.78 17.21
CA ILE A 519 -40.50 30.61 16.24
C ILE A 519 -40.02 29.68 15.15
N ALA A 520 -40.41 29.93 13.90
CA ALA A 520 -39.82 29.29 12.72
C ALA A 520 -39.15 30.35 11.85
N TYR A 521 -38.03 29.97 11.24
CA TYR A 521 -37.20 30.86 10.44
C TYR A 521 -37.27 30.48 8.96
N ILE A 522 -37.60 31.47 8.12
CA ILE A 522 -37.60 31.37 6.67
C ILE A 522 -36.40 32.16 6.15
N ASP A 523 -35.43 31.46 5.57
CA ASP A 523 -34.31 32.05 4.86
C ASP A 523 -34.65 32.14 3.37
N ALA A 524 -34.80 33.36 2.84
CA ALA A 524 -35.09 33.62 1.44
C ALA A 524 -33.88 34.28 0.73
N THR A 525 -32.67 34.19 1.29
CA THR A 525 -31.46 34.78 0.70
C THR A 525 -30.99 34.08 -0.57
N ARG A 526 -31.46 32.85 -0.83
CA ARG A 526 -31.07 31.98 -1.95
C ARG A 526 -32.28 31.30 -2.56
N GLY A 527 -32.12 30.78 -3.77
CA GLY A 527 -33.10 29.87 -4.35
C GLY A 527 -33.22 28.61 -3.52
N GLN A 528 -34.45 28.20 -3.20
CA GLN A 528 -34.73 26.97 -2.46
C GLN A 528 -35.74 26.12 -3.20
N VAL A 529 -35.43 24.84 -3.33
CA VAL A 529 -36.33 23.80 -3.80
C VAL A 529 -36.48 22.77 -2.70
N ILE A 530 -37.64 22.74 -2.07
CA ILE A 530 -37.97 21.81 -1.00
C ILE A 530 -38.95 20.81 -1.55
N ILE A 531 -38.60 19.52 -1.54
CA ILE A 531 -39.47 18.42 -1.95
C ILE A 531 -39.82 17.62 -0.71
N ASP A 532 -41.10 17.33 -0.53
CA ASP A 532 -41.59 16.48 0.54
C ASP A 532 -42.39 15.32 -0.03
N GLU A 533 -42.15 14.13 0.51
CA GLU A 533 -42.96 12.95 0.25
C GLU A 533 -43.88 12.72 1.44
N THR A 534 -45.17 12.96 1.27
CA THR A 534 -46.15 12.87 2.34
C THR A 534 -46.33 11.43 2.84
N VAL A 535 -47.03 11.26 3.95
CA VAL A 535 -47.38 9.93 4.50
C VAL A 535 -48.17 9.08 3.49
N SER A 536 -48.94 9.70 2.57
CA SER A 536 -49.65 9.00 1.50
C SER A 536 -48.76 8.63 0.30
N GLY A 537 -47.48 9.01 0.32
CA GLY A 537 -46.53 8.82 -0.78
C GLY A 537 -46.66 9.85 -1.91
N THR A 538 -47.44 10.92 -1.70
CA THR A 538 -47.57 12.01 -2.68
C THR A 538 -46.35 12.91 -2.60
N LEU A 539 -45.71 13.19 -3.75
CA LEU A 539 -44.65 14.18 -3.82
C LEU A 539 -45.26 15.57 -3.95
N ARG A 540 -44.78 16.51 -3.15
CA ARG A 540 -45.12 17.93 -3.24
C ARG A 540 -43.84 18.75 -3.21
N ALA A 541 -43.86 19.95 -3.80
CA ALA A 541 -42.67 20.80 -3.89
C ALA A 541 -42.97 22.27 -3.56
N ILE A 542 -42.01 22.94 -2.94
CA ILE A 542 -41.96 24.39 -2.77
C ILE A 542 -40.75 24.90 -3.53
N ILE A 543 -40.96 25.89 -4.39
CA ILE A 543 -39.90 26.62 -5.10
C ILE A 543 -39.96 28.07 -4.64
N ARG A 544 -38.91 28.51 -3.95
CA ARG A 544 -38.73 29.90 -3.50
C ARG A 544 -37.55 30.50 -4.23
N ARG A 545 -37.80 31.56 -5.01
CA ARG A 545 -36.75 32.34 -5.66
C ARG A 545 -36.64 33.70 -4.95
N PRO A 546 -35.42 34.22 -4.69
CA PRO A 546 -35.27 35.56 -4.14
C PRO A 546 -35.95 36.58 -5.04
N GLY A 547 -36.79 37.47 -4.49
CA GLY A 547 -37.51 38.45 -5.32
C GLY A 547 -38.87 38.00 -5.86
N GLU A 548 -39.23 36.72 -5.75
CA GLU A 548 -40.44 36.18 -6.38
C GLU A 548 -41.43 35.59 -5.38
N LYS A 549 -42.69 35.48 -5.80
CA LYS A 549 -43.70 34.73 -5.05
C LYS A 549 -43.31 33.26 -5.00
N VAL A 550 -43.45 32.67 -3.82
CA VAL A 550 -43.25 31.23 -3.61
C VAL A 550 -44.24 30.44 -4.47
N GLN A 551 -43.72 29.42 -5.15
CA GLN A 551 -44.51 28.48 -5.94
C GLN A 551 -44.68 27.19 -5.14
N VAL A 552 -45.92 26.79 -4.92
CA VAL A 552 -46.28 25.57 -4.18
C VAL A 552 -46.94 24.60 -5.15
N ILE A 553 -46.49 23.36 -5.15
CA ILE A 553 -46.96 22.28 -6.01
C ILE A 553 -47.43 21.16 -5.10
N ASP A 554 -48.75 20.96 -5.01
CA ASP A 554 -49.35 20.01 -4.06
C ASP A 554 -49.24 18.55 -4.48
N SER A 555 -48.98 18.30 -5.78
CA SER A 555 -48.77 16.96 -6.33
C SER A 555 -47.79 17.05 -7.50
N LEU A 556 -46.75 16.23 -7.46
CA LEU A 556 -45.71 16.09 -8.46
C LEU A 556 -45.60 14.61 -8.86
N ALA A 557 -45.77 14.29 -10.14
CA ALA A 557 -45.58 12.92 -10.62
C ALA A 557 -44.08 12.56 -10.66
N MET A 558 -43.78 11.27 -10.50
CA MET A 558 -42.41 10.78 -10.63
C MET A 558 -41.89 11.03 -12.06
N GLY A 559 -40.71 11.65 -12.18
CA GLY A 559 -40.12 12.03 -13.46
C GLY A 559 -40.70 13.32 -14.08
N GLU A 560 -41.70 13.94 -13.46
CA GLU A 560 -42.19 15.26 -13.88
C GLU A 560 -41.14 16.34 -13.60
N TRP A 561 -40.98 17.25 -14.56
CA TRP A 561 -40.01 18.34 -14.47
C TRP A 561 -40.63 19.56 -13.79
N LEU A 562 -40.03 19.96 -12.67
CA LEU A 562 -40.16 21.28 -12.09
C LEU A 562 -39.41 22.27 -12.97
N GLU A 563 -40.14 23.08 -13.73
CA GLU A 563 -39.53 24.01 -14.68
C GLU A 563 -38.96 25.26 -13.99
N ARG A 564 -37.82 25.73 -14.52
CA ARG A 564 -37.20 27.02 -14.16
C ARG A 564 -37.01 27.20 -12.64
N ILE A 565 -36.46 26.21 -11.95
CA ILE A 565 -36.24 26.25 -10.48
C ILE A 565 -35.41 27.44 -10.00
N ASP A 566 -34.49 27.94 -10.84
CA ASP A 566 -33.70 29.15 -10.61
C ASP A 566 -33.84 30.17 -11.76
N GLY A 567 -34.86 29.99 -12.61
CA GLY A 567 -35.06 30.73 -13.85
C GLY A 567 -34.50 30.06 -15.11
N GLN A 568 -33.55 29.13 -15.00
CA GLN A 568 -32.90 28.49 -16.15
C GLN A 568 -32.91 26.96 -16.10
N MET A 569 -32.83 26.38 -14.91
CA MET A 569 -32.74 24.93 -14.74
C MET A 569 -34.10 24.27 -14.55
N ASN A 570 -34.21 23.00 -14.93
CA ASN A 570 -35.35 22.13 -14.63
C ASN A 570 -34.90 21.05 -13.63
N LEU A 571 -35.78 20.59 -12.76
CA LEU A 571 -35.51 19.52 -11.79
C LEU A 571 -36.56 18.42 -11.86
N ALA A 572 -36.18 17.15 -11.87
CA ALA A 572 -37.12 16.04 -11.73
C ALA A 572 -36.63 15.04 -10.69
N VAL A 573 -37.56 14.47 -9.93
CA VAL A 573 -37.28 13.27 -9.12
C VAL A 573 -37.40 12.07 -10.04
N THR A 574 -36.27 11.52 -10.47
CA THR A 574 -36.24 10.49 -11.52
C THR A 574 -36.29 9.08 -10.97
N GLN A 575 -35.74 8.85 -9.76
CA GLN A 575 -35.85 7.54 -9.10
C GLN A 575 -36.07 7.57 -7.59
N ARG A 576 -36.73 6.51 -7.14
CA ARG A 576 -37.11 6.25 -5.76
C ARG A 576 -36.55 4.90 -5.34
N TRP A 577 -35.69 4.91 -4.33
CA TRP A 577 -35.11 3.72 -3.72
C TRP A 577 -35.64 3.61 -2.29
N GLU A 578 -36.27 2.49 -1.95
CA GLU A 578 -36.74 2.23 -0.58
C GLU A 578 -35.57 2.00 0.37
N HIS A 579 -34.48 1.41 -0.13
CA HIS A 579 -33.23 1.25 0.61
C HIS A 579 -32.04 1.48 -0.31
N ALA A 580 -31.08 2.25 0.18
CA ALA A 580 -29.78 2.49 -0.41
C ALA A 580 -28.71 2.16 0.62
N GLU A 581 -27.75 1.33 0.22
CA GLU A 581 -26.62 0.97 1.07
C GLU A 581 -25.32 1.54 0.48
N PRO A 582 -24.46 2.19 1.28
CA PRO A 582 -23.18 2.65 0.79
C PRO A 582 -22.31 1.45 0.44
N PHE A 583 -21.69 1.50 -0.73
CA PHE A 583 -20.80 0.47 -1.23
C PHE A 583 -19.52 1.12 -1.74
N GLU A 584 -18.39 0.83 -1.12
CA GLU A 584 -17.12 1.36 -1.58
C GLU A 584 -16.56 0.56 -2.74
N ARG A 585 -16.09 1.27 -3.76
CA ARG A 585 -15.49 0.68 -4.95
C ARG A 585 -14.05 1.15 -5.13
N PRO A 586 -13.15 0.27 -5.57
CA PRO A 586 -11.79 0.66 -5.92
C PRO A 586 -11.79 1.43 -7.25
N VAL A 587 -11.14 2.58 -7.24
CA VAL A 587 -10.84 3.38 -8.42
C VAL A 587 -9.33 3.30 -8.65
N PRO A 588 -8.86 2.53 -9.65
CA PRO A 588 -7.43 2.44 -9.94
C PRO A 588 -6.84 3.81 -10.24
N VAL A 589 -5.73 4.12 -9.58
CA VAL A 589 -4.99 5.37 -9.83
C VAL A 589 -4.17 5.22 -11.11
N PRO A 590 -4.12 6.20 -12.03
CA PRO A 590 -3.26 6.16 -13.22
C PRO A 590 -1.78 5.91 -12.89
N ALA A 591 -1.06 5.18 -13.75
CA ALA A 591 0.30 4.69 -13.43
C ALA A 591 1.34 5.80 -13.22
N ASP A 592 1.14 6.97 -13.80
CA ASP A 592 1.94 8.18 -13.70
C ASP A 592 1.69 8.97 -12.41
N GLU A 593 0.51 8.83 -11.81
CA GLU A 593 0.14 9.45 -10.52
C GLU A 593 0.53 8.59 -9.30
N ARG A 594 0.85 7.30 -9.51
CA ARG A 594 1.21 6.36 -8.43
C ARG A 594 2.57 6.72 -7.80
N ASP A 595 2.65 6.63 -6.48
CA ASP A 595 3.94 6.60 -5.79
C ASP A 595 4.67 5.29 -6.09
N LYS A 596 5.80 5.40 -6.80
CA LYS A 596 6.67 4.28 -7.19
C LYS A 596 7.15 3.45 -5.99
N ARG A 597 7.24 4.05 -4.79
CA ARG A 597 7.64 3.34 -3.55
C ARG A 597 6.54 2.42 -3.02
N SER A 598 5.28 2.74 -3.31
CA SER A 598 4.12 1.98 -2.84
C SER A 598 3.71 0.84 -3.78
N VAL A 599 4.16 0.88 -5.04
CA VAL A 599 3.85 -0.16 -6.05
C VAL A 599 4.39 -1.53 -5.63
N GLY A 600 3.51 -2.52 -5.51
CA GLY A 600 3.85 -3.90 -5.14
C GLY A 600 4.08 -4.13 -3.64
N THR A 601 3.78 -3.15 -2.79
CA THR A 601 3.91 -3.24 -1.32
C THR A 601 2.57 -3.45 -0.59
N HIS A 602 1.47 -3.48 -1.33
CA HIS A 602 0.08 -3.47 -0.85
C HIS A 602 -0.41 -2.19 -0.16
N ILE A 603 0.46 -1.20 0.08
CA ILE A 603 0.11 -0.01 0.89
C ILE A 603 -1.12 0.74 0.37
N ALA A 604 -1.24 0.89 -0.96
CA ALA A 604 -2.38 1.54 -1.62
C ALA A 604 -3.37 0.52 -2.23
N SER A 605 -3.32 -0.74 -1.80
CA SER A 605 -4.14 -1.81 -2.37
C SER A 605 -5.40 -2.06 -1.55
N ALA A 606 -6.40 -2.66 -2.18
CA ALA A 606 -7.62 -3.12 -1.54
C ALA A 606 -7.96 -4.54 -2.01
N VAL A 607 -8.63 -5.31 -1.14
CA VAL A 607 -9.13 -6.65 -1.46
C VAL A 607 -10.65 -6.66 -1.37
N ALA A 608 -11.31 -7.34 -2.31
CA ALA A 608 -12.73 -7.66 -2.19
C ALA A 608 -12.86 -9.02 -1.51
N VAL A 609 -13.52 -9.04 -0.36
CA VAL A 609 -13.79 -10.26 0.41
C VAL A 609 -15.26 -10.58 0.31
N GLU A 610 -15.55 -11.78 -0.20
CA GLU A 610 -16.86 -12.39 -0.15
C GLU A 610 -16.99 -13.15 1.18
N VAL A 611 -18.04 -12.82 1.92
CA VAL A 611 -18.48 -13.48 3.15
C VAL A 611 -19.70 -14.30 2.81
N GLY A 612 -19.68 -15.61 3.09
CA GLY A 612 -20.81 -16.50 2.84
C GLY A 612 -21.10 -17.40 4.03
N LEU A 613 -22.33 -17.92 4.10
CA LEU A 613 -22.76 -18.87 5.13
C LEU A 613 -22.94 -20.27 4.53
N GLN A 614 -22.32 -21.27 5.16
CA GLN A 614 -22.47 -22.65 4.74
C GLN A 614 -23.92 -23.13 4.95
N GLY A 615 -24.52 -23.69 3.91
CA GLY A 615 -25.93 -24.14 3.94
C GLY A 615 -26.93 -23.06 3.55
N SER A 616 -26.46 -21.87 3.15
CA SER A 616 -27.27 -20.81 2.55
C SER A 616 -26.67 -20.38 1.20
N ASP A 617 -27.51 -19.84 0.32
CA ASP A 617 -27.07 -19.18 -0.92
C ASP A 617 -26.64 -17.72 -0.68
N TRP A 618 -26.74 -17.23 0.57
CA TRP A 618 -26.35 -15.88 0.92
C TRP A 618 -24.83 -15.69 0.86
N SER A 619 -24.41 -14.63 0.18
CA SER A 619 -23.06 -14.10 0.24
C SER A 619 -23.06 -12.58 0.10
N ARG A 620 -22.01 -11.93 0.60
CA ARG A 620 -21.85 -10.49 0.51
C ARG A 620 -20.39 -10.11 0.28
N VAL A 621 -20.15 -9.24 -0.68
CA VAL A 621 -18.81 -8.74 -1.01
C VAL A 621 -18.56 -7.39 -0.35
N VAL A 622 -17.39 -7.22 0.25
CA VAL A 622 -16.92 -5.93 0.77
C VAL A 622 -15.50 -5.64 0.33
N TRP A 623 -15.24 -4.40 -0.10
CA TRP A 623 -13.88 -3.93 -0.38
C TRP A 623 -13.22 -3.42 0.89
N ILE A 624 -12.03 -3.93 1.17
CA ILE A 624 -11.27 -3.65 2.39
C ILE A 624 -9.92 -3.06 1.99
N PRO A 625 -9.62 -1.80 2.37
CA PRO A 625 -8.32 -1.20 2.09
C PRO A 625 -7.25 -1.81 3.00
N PHE A 626 -6.00 -1.79 2.53
CA PHE A 626 -4.88 -2.30 3.30
C PHE A 626 -4.53 -1.40 4.49
N THR A 627 -4.29 -2.01 5.65
CA THR A 627 -3.69 -1.36 6.82
C THR A 627 -2.31 -1.95 7.15
N GLN A 628 -1.33 -1.08 7.34
CA GLN A 628 0.03 -1.50 7.74
C GLN A 628 0.09 -2.00 9.18
N TYR A 629 -0.66 -1.36 10.09
CA TYR A 629 -0.61 -1.60 11.52
C TYR A 629 -2.02 -1.76 12.06
N MET A 630 -2.40 -3.00 12.39
CA MET A 630 -3.71 -3.26 13.01
C MET A 630 -3.85 -2.54 14.35
N GLY A 631 -5.02 -1.94 14.58
CA GLY A 631 -5.33 -1.20 15.81
C GLY A 631 -4.88 0.26 15.81
N VAL A 632 -4.19 0.72 14.75
CA VAL A 632 -3.78 2.12 14.57
C VAL A 632 -4.65 2.74 13.48
N GLY A 633 -5.72 3.42 13.89
CA GLY A 633 -6.73 4.00 12.99
C GLY A 633 -7.93 3.07 12.72
N GLY A 634 -9.14 3.64 12.66
CA GLY A 634 -10.40 2.90 12.48
C GLY A 634 -10.88 2.74 11.03
N GLU A 635 -10.32 3.51 10.09
CA GLU A 635 -10.88 3.68 8.73
C GLU A 635 -10.71 2.45 7.81
N GLY A 636 -9.88 1.47 8.20
CA GLY A 636 -9.58 0.28 7.39
C GLY A 636 -10.42 -0.97 7.65
N GLN A 637 -11.38 -0.92 8.58
CA GLN A 637 -12.18 -2.09 8.96
C GLN A 637 -13.56 -2.06 8.27
N ARG A 638 -14.08 -3.23 7.90
CA ARG A 638 -15.43 -3.37 7.33
C ARG A 638 -16.22 -4.40 8.12
N SER A 639 -17.44 -4.06 8.52
CA SER A 639 -18.32 -4.98 9.23
C SER A 639 -19.40 -5.51 8.30
N VAL A 640 -19.67 -6.80 8.39
CA VAL A 640 -20.69 -7.51 7.63
C VAL A 640 -21.62 -8.19 8.62
N ARG A 641 -22.91 -7.88 8.52
CA ARG A 641 -23.95 -8.60 9.26
C ARG A 641 -24.48 -9.72 8.39
N THR A 642 -24.57 -10.90 8.99
CA THR A 642 -25.12 -12.11 8.35
C THR A 642 -26.62 -12.23 8.62
N PRO A 643 -27.39 -12.97 7.80
CA PRO A 643 -28.85 -13.09 7.93
C PRO A 643 -29.34 -13.69 9.25
N ASP A 644 -28.50 -14.41 9.99
CA ASP A 644 -28.84 -14.95 11.31
C ASP A 644 -28.53 -13.98 12.46
N GLY A 645 -28.11 -12.76 12.13
CA GLY A 645 -27.84 -11.68 13.07
C GLY A 645 -26.39 -11.58 13.56
N ARG A 646 -25.49 -12.52 13.23
CA ARG A 646 -24.06 -12.44 13.60
C ARG A 646 -23.37 -11.30 12.84
N SER A 647 -22.44 -10.61 13.52
CA SER A 647 -21.64 -9.52 12.97
C SER A 647 -20.16 -9.92 12.88
N ILE A 648 -19.58 -9.78 11.69
CA ILE A 648 -18.19 -10.11 11.39
C ILE A 648 -17.48 -8.82 10.96
N THR A 649 -16.43 -8.44 11.67
CA THR A 649 -15.55 -7.33 11.29
C THR A 649 -14.29 -7.86 10.65
N LEU A 650 -13.94 -7.29 9.50
CA LEU A 650 -12.82 -7.70 8.66
C LEU A 650 -11.82 -6.56 8.49
N ALA A 651 -10.53 -6.88 8.40
CA ALA A 651 -9.48 -5.94 8.01
C ALA A 651 -8.41 -6.64 7.18
N PHE A 652 -7.83 -5.93 6.22
CA PHE A 652 -6.77 -6.45 5.37
C PHE A 652 -5.43 -5.84 5.75
N GLY A 653 -4.43 -6.66 6.09
CA GLY A 653 -3.16 -6.12 6.57
C GLY A 653 -2.00 -7.11 6.51
N ARG A 654 -0.93 -6.78 7.24
CA ARG A 654 0.29 -7.58 7.33
C ARG A 654 0.16 -8.70 8.34
N LEU A 655 0.79 -9.86 8.09
CA LEU A 655 0.87 -10.93 9.08
C LEU A 655 1.65 -10.46 10.32
N ARG A 656 1.07 -10.58 11.52
CA ARG A 656 1.77 -10.33 12.78
C ARG A 656 2.48 -11.61 13.26
N HIS A 657 3.78 -11.50 13.51
CA HIS A 657 4.60 -12.53 14.15
C HIS A 657 4.86 -12.15 15.61
N GLU A 658 4.83 -13.14 16.49
CA GLU A 658 5.28 -12.97 17.87
C GLU A 658 6.82 -13.07 17.97
N PHE A 659 7.39 -12.26 18.85
CA PHE A 659 8.78 -12.36 19.27
C PHE A 659 8.99 -13.61 20.15
N PRO A 660 10.15 -14.28 20.04
CA PRO A 660 10.43 -15.50 20.78
C PRO A 660 10.77 -15.22 22.24
N GLY A 661 9.74 -15.11 23.09
CA GLY A 661 9.91 -15.04 24.55
C GLY A 661 10.35 -13.69 25.10
N PHE A 662 10.24 -12.61 24.32
CA PHE A 662 10.52 -11.25 24.77
C PHE A 662 9.52 -10.22 24.24
N ALA A 663 9.47 -9.05 24.88
CA ALA A 663 8.71 -7.88 24.45
C ALA A 663 9.61 -6.64 24.42
N VAL A 664 9.20 -5.63 23.64
CA VAL A 664 9.89 -4.35 23.51
C VAL A 664 8.94 -3.21 23.86
N GLN A 665 9.44 -2.22 24.59
CA GLN A 665 8.71 -1.02 25.01
C GLN A 665 9.50 0.24 24.64
N LEU A 666 8.80 1.30 24.23
CA LEU A 666 9.40 2.63 24.11
C LEU A 666 9.49 3.25 25.51
N VAL A 667 10.69 3.66 25.90
CA VAL A 667 10.94 4.36 27.17
C VAL A 667 11.01 5.86 26.92
N ASP A 668 11.77 6.27 25.92
CA ASP A 668 11.95 7.67 25.56
C ASP A 668 12.33 7.80 24.08
N PHE A 669 12.06 8.96 23.49
CA PHE A 669 12.44 9.29 22.13
C PHE A 669 13.08 10.67 22.10
N GLU A 670 14.19 10.77 21.38
CA GLU A 670 14.94 12.00 21.23
C GLU A 670 15.28 12.26 19.75
N MET A 671 14.97 13.46 19.30
CA MET A 671 15.42 14.00 18.02
C MET A 671 16.69 14.81 18.25
N ILE A 672 17.80 14.39 17.64
CA ILE A 672 19.08 15.08 17.71
C ILE A 672 19.10 16.07 16.55
N ALA A 673 19.07 17.38 16.84
CA ALA A 673 19.10 18.43 15.82
C ALA A 673 20.54 18.81 15.41
N TYR A 674 20.68 19.52 14.28
CA TYR A 674 21.89 20.30 13.99
C TYR A 674 21.91 21.57 14.84
N ASP A 675 23.09 21.92 15.37
CA ASP A 675 23.30 22.93 16.44
C ASP A 675 22.60 24.29 16.23
N HIS A 676 22.19 24.67 15.01
CA HIS A 676 21.57 25.98 14.74
C HIS A 676 20.44 25.99 13.69
N ARG A 677 19.82 24.84 13.34
CA ARG A 677 18.82 24.82 12.25
C ARG A 677 17.48 24.17 12.56
N GLY A 678 17.29 23.55 13.73
CA GLY A 678 16.08 22.77 14.05
C GLY A 678 15.84 21.55 13.13
N ALA A 679 16.67 21.39 12.09
CA ALA A 679 16.63 20.25 11.20
C ALA A 679 17.22 19.01 11.91
N PRO A 680 16.55 17.87 11.82
CA PRO A 680 16.98 16.64 12.47
C PRO A 680 18.26 16.09 11.84
N ARG A 681 19.27 15.84 12.67
CA ARG A 681 20.53 15.17 12.33
C ARG A 681 20.39 13.65 12.48
N ASP A 682 19.78 13.18 13.57
CA ASP A 682 19.57 11.78 13.88
C ASP A 682 18.37 11.61 14.82
N TYR A 683 17.85 10.40 14.95
CA TYR A 683 16.78 10.08 15.88
C TYR A 683 17.12 8.82 16.65
N GLN A 684 16.83 8.84 17.95
CA GLN A 684 17.09 7.69 18.80
C GLN A 684 15.87 7.36 19.65
N SER A 685 15.57 6.07 19.74
CA SER A 685 14.56 5.53 20.64
C SER A 685 15.25 4.75 21.76
N THR A 686 14.98 5.10 23.00
CA THR A 686 15.39 4.31 24.16
C THR A 686 14.38 3.21 24.39
N LEU A 687 14.82 1.96 24.29
CA LEU A 687 13.95 0.78 24.32
C LEU A 687 14.20 -0.05 25.56
N ARG A 688 13.15 -0.54 26.19
CA ARG A 688 13.22 -1.56 27.25
C ARG A 688 12.86 -2.92 26.66
N VAL A 689 13.72 -3.91 26.89
CA VAL A 689 13.49 -5.30 26.50
C VAL A 689 13.24 -6.13 27.75
N SER A 690 12.15 -6.90 27.77
CA SER A 690 11.76 -7.76 28.88
C SER A 690 11.45 -9.18 28.41
N SER A 691 11.71 -10.18 29.26
CA SER A 691 11.30 -11.56 29.02
C SER A 691 9.78 -11.70 29.21
N THR A 692 9.11 -12.41 28.29
CA THR A 692 7.69 -12.77 28.45
C THR A 692 7.49 -14.17 29.06
N GLN A 693 8.58 -14.90 29.31
CA GLN A 693 8.55 -16.23 29.92
C GLN A 693 8.52 -16.17 31.46
N SER A 694 7.93 -17.20 32.07
CA SER A 694 7.95 -17.41 33.53
C SER A 694 8.54 -18.81 33.83
N PRO A 695 9.69 -18.92 34.51
CA PRO A 695 10.56 -17.83 34.99
C PRO A 695 11.23 -17.04 33.84
N PRO A 696 11.68 -15.79 34.07
CA PRO A 696 12.25 -14.95 33.02
C PRO A 696 13.59 -15.50 32.51
N ALA A 697 13.74 -15.59 31.18
CA ALA A 697 14.94 -16.12 30.53
C ALA A 697 16.17 -15.20 30.66
N PHE A 698 15.95 -13.89 30.87
CA PHE A 698 17.00 -12.88 31.07
C PHE A 698 16.45 -11.69 31.88
N LYS A 699 17.34 -10.93 32.53
CA LYS A 699 16.97 -9.70 33.26
C LYS A 699 16.58 -8.60 32.27
N PRO A 700 15.50 -7.83 32.51
CA PRO A 700 15.15 -6.71 31.65
C PRO A 700 16.28 -5.70 31.53
N TYR A 701 16.50 -5.16 30.33
CA TYR A 701 17.54 -4.18 30.06
C TYR A 701 17.03 -3.06 29.15
N THR A 702 17.72 -1.93 29.17
CA THR A 702 17.41 -0.76 28.35
C THR A 702 18.52 -0.54 27.33
N HIS A 703 18.17 -0.14 26.11
CA HIS A 703 19.14 0.12 25.05
C HIS A 703 18.70 1.27 24.14
N VAL A 704 19.64 2.13 23.76
CA VAL A 704 19.41 3.19 22.79
C VAL A 704 19.49 2.59 21.39
N CYS A 705 18.41 2.74 20.61
CA CYS A 705 18.30 2.23 19.25
C CYS A 705 18.33 3.38 18.25
N LYS A 706 19.20 3.27 17.24
CA LYS A 706 19.33 4.21 16.11
C LYS A 706 19.24 3.46 14.78
N LEU A 707 19.17 4.20 13.68
CA LEU A 707 19.26 3.62 12.33
C LEU A 707 20.59 2.86 12.15
N ASN A 708 21.70 3.48 12.55
CA ASN A 708 23.05 2.93 12.39
C ASN A 708 23.57 2.13 13.60
N ALA A 709 22.90 2.22 14.75
CA ALA A 709 23.21 1.47 15.97
C ALA A 709 21.97 0.65 16.38
N PRO A 710 21.73 -0.49 15.73
CA PRO A 710 20.54 -1.29 15.96
C PRO A 710 20.63 -2.12 17.24
N LEU A 711 19.51 -2.24 17.94
CA LEU A 711 19.34 -3.17 19.04
C LEU A 711 19.34 -4.62 18.50
N ARG A 712 20.04 -5.51 19.20
CA ARG A 712 19.97 -6.96 18.96
C ARG A 712 19.28 -7.62 20.14
N ALA A 713 18.21 -8.38 19.89
CA ALA A 713 17.45 -9.10 20.92
C ALA A 713 17.13 -10.53 20.47
N PRO A 714 17.08 -11.52 21.40
CA PRO A 714 17.19 -11.37 22.85
C PRO A 714 18.64 -11.31 23.37
N PHE A 715 19.64 -11.77 22.60
CA PHE A 715 21.04 -11.73 23.06
C PHE A 715 21.55 -10.29 23.21
N HIS A 716 22.01 -9.97 24.41
CA HIS A 716 22.81 -8.78 24.72
C HIS A 716 24.14 -9.21 25.36
N TRP A 717 25.16 -8.36 25.27
CA TRP A 717 26.45 -8.61 25.91
C TRP A 717 26.29 -8.45 27.42
N ASP A 718 26.69 -9.47 28.17
CA ASP A 718 26.62 -9.49 29.63
C ASP A 718 27.99 -9.06 30.19
N GLU A 719 28.07 -7.89 30.83
CA GLU A 719 29.33 -7.35 31.37
C GLU A 719 29.91 -8.22 32.50
N ASP A 720 29.06 -8.98 33.19
CA ASP A 720 29.47 -9.88 34.27
C ASP A 720 29.99 -11.23 33.75
N ALA A 721 29.79 -11.54 32.46
CA ALA A 721 30.19 -12.81 31.86
C ALA A 721 31.61 -12.76 31.25
N PRO A 722 32.38 -13.86 31.31
CA PRO A 722 33.70 -13.93 30.67
C PRO A 722 33.64 -13.62 29.17
N TRP A 723 34.62 -12.85 28.67
CA TRP A 723 34.67 -12.42 27.26
C TRP A 723 34.52 -13.57 26.26
N VAL A 724 35.15 -14.73 26.53
CA VAL A 724 35.07 -15.93 25.68
C VAL A 724 33.63 -16.46 25.62
N SER A 725 32.91 -16.47 26.75
CA SER A 725 31.51 -16.90 26.81
C SER A 725 30.64 -15.98 25.95
N ASN A 726 30.80 -14.67 26.11
CA ASN A 726 30.09 -13.67 25.30
C ASN A 726 30.42 -13.79 23.80
N PHE A 727 31.67 -14.05 23.44
CA PHE A 727 32.09 -14.26 22.06
C PHE A 727 31.41 -15.49 21.43
N VAL A 728 31.42 -16.63 22.13
CA VAL A 728 30.75 -17.86 21.67
C VAL A 728 29.24 -17.66 21.58
N ARG A 729 28.61 -17.05 22.58
CA ARG A 729 27.16 -16.74 22.56
C ARG A 729 26.81 -15.80 21.42
N ARG A 730 27.64 -14.80 21.13
CA ARG A 730 27.47 -13.88 20.00
C ARG A 730 27.53 -14.60 18.65
N LEU A 731 28.48 -15.53 18.48
CA LEU A 731 28.57 -16.35 17.26
C LEU A 731 27.35 -17.26 17.11
N ALA A 732 26.94 -17.94 18.19
CA ALA A 732 25.74 -18.78 18.20
C ALA A 732 24.47 -17.96 17.88
N ALA A 733 24.34 -16.77 18.47
CA ALA A 733 23.24 -15.84 18.21
C ALA A 733 23.21 -15.35 16.75
N GLY A 734 24.37 -15.21 16.11
CA GLY A 734 24.47 -14.85 14.69
C GLY A 734 23.94 -15.91 13.72
N ILE A 735 23.86 -17.17 14.15
CA ILE A 735 23.30 -18.28 13.38
C ILE A 735 21.83 -18.55 13.80
N ASN A 736 21.45 -18.14 15.01
CA ASN A 736 20.11 -18.33 15.54
C ASN A 736 19.05 -17.50 14.76
N PRO A 737 18.03 -18.12 14.14
CA PRO A 737 16.97 -17.40 13.43
C PRO A 737 16.05 -16.59 14.36
N ASN A 738 16.10 -16.84 15.67
CA ASN A 738 15.33 -16.13 16.69
C ASN A 738 16.05 -14.88 17.23
N GLN A 739 17.21 -14.54 16.67
CA GLN A 739 17.90 -13.28 16.96
C GLN A 739 17.44 -12.20 15.98
N PHE A 740 16.85 -11.14 16.50
CA PHE A 740 16.35 -10.01 15.74
C PHE A 740 17.26 -8.79 15.91
N LYS A 741 17.35 -8.03 14.83
CA LYS A 741 17.92 -6.70 14.74
C LYS A 741 16.75 -5.72 14.66
N LEU A 742 16.65 -4.80 15.62
CA LEU A 742 15.69 -3.71 15.63
C LEU A 742 16.44 -2.41 15.33
N SER A 743 15.97 -1.64 14.36
CA SER A 743 16.56 -0.34 13.99
C SER A 743 15.47 0.70 13.81
N GLN A 744 15.76 1.95 14.14
CA GLN A 744 14.86 3.08 13.88
C GLN A 744 14.47 3.12 12.39
N ALA A 745 13.16 3.12 12.08
CA ALA A 745 12.65 3.14 10.69
C ALA A 745 11.72 4.32 10.40
N GLY A 746 10.96 4.78 11.37
CA GLY A 746 10.04 5.92 11.24
C GLY A 746 9.54 6.40 12.59
N TRP A 747 8.87 7.55 12.65
CA TRP A 747 8.38 8.14 13.90
C TRP A 747 7.29 9.17 13.60
N ASP A 748 6.56 9.58 14.64
CA ASP A 748 5.48 10.56 14.56
C ASP A 748 6.01 12.01 14.37
N GLN A 749 6.33 12.35 13.13
CA GLN A 749 6.84 13.68 12.78
C GLN A 749 5.82 14.79 13.02
N GLU A 750 4.54 14.52 12.78
CA GLU A 750 3.47 15.49 12.97
C GLU A 750 3.24 15.79 14.45
N GLY A 751 3.12 14.76 15.29
CA GLY A 751 2.93 14.92 16.73
C GLY A 751 4.11 15.63 17.40
N TRP A 752 5.33 15.43 16.91
CA TRP A 752 6.49 16.20 17.36
C TRP A 752 6.41 17.66 16.98
N ASN A 753 6.08 17.98 15.73
CA ASN A 753 5.97 19.37 15.29
C ASN A 753 4.86 20.11 16.08
N GLN A 754 3.72 19.44 16.31
CA GLN A 754 2.63 19.97 17.13
C GLN A 754 3.06 20.20 18.58
N SER A 755 3.71 19.22 19.22
CA SER A 755 4.19 19.38 20.60
C SER A 755 5.32 20.39 20.73
N SER A 756 6.20 20.50 19.74
CA SER A 756 7.24 21.55 19.70
C SER A 756 6.64 22.95 19.68
N GLN A 757 5.57 23.18 18.91
CA GLN A 757 4.88 24.47 18.92
C GLN A 757 4.26 24.80 20.29
N LEU A 758 3.76 23.80 21.01
CA LEU A 758 3.24 23.98 22.36
C LEU A 758 4.35 24.27 23.38
N VAL A 759 5.54 23.68 23.21
CA VAL A 759 6.72 24.01 24.03
C VAL A 759 7.18 25.43 23.77
N ASP A 760 7.23 25.86 22.51
CA ASP A 760 7.56 27.24 22.14
C ASP A 760 6.57 28.26 22.73
N GLN A 761 5.32 27.83 22.97
CA GLN A 761 4.27 28.61 23.64
C GLN A 761 4.32 28.52 25.18
N GLY A 762 5.26 27.76 25.75
CA GLY A 762 5.37 27.52 27.19
C GLY A 762 4.25 26.65 27.78
N ALA A 763 3.46 25.96 26.93
CA ALA A 763 2.38 25.08 27.36
C ALA A 763 2.85 23.65 27.70
N LEU A 764 4.06 23.26 27.26
CA LEU A 764 4.68 21.98 27.56
C LEU A 764 6.18 22.17 27.87
N ASP A 765 6.74 21.28 28.69
CA ASP A 765 8.15 21.36 29.07
C ASP A 765 9.09 20.86 27.96
N ARG A 766 8.66 19.86 27.18
CA ARG A 766 9.46 19.27 26.10
C ARG A 766 8.59 18.66 24.97
N PRO A 767 9.11 18.59 23.73
CA PRO A 767 8.41 17.93 22.63
C PRO A 767 8.45 16.41 22.79
N PHE A 768 7.46 15.73 22.22
CA PHE A 768 7.33 14.28 22.28
C PHE A 768 6.76 13.69 20.99
N VAL A 769 6.95 12.38 20.81
CA VAL A 769 6.31 11.60 19.74
C VAL A 769 5.23 10.72 20.33
N ARG A 770 4.11 10.51 19.62
CA ARG A 770 3.07 9.56 20.07
C ARG A 770 3.47 8.12 19.79
N PHE A 771 4.27 7.89 18.74
CA PHE A 771 4.76 6.57 18.39
C PHE A 771 6.11 6.61 17.66
N THR A 772 6.81 5.49 17.70
CA THR A 772 8.01 5.22 16.90
C THR A 772 7.86 3.89 16.17
N ILE A 773 8.47 3.77 15.00
CA ILE A 773 8.45 2.56 14.17
C ILE A 773 9.87 2.00 14.12
N LEU A 774 10.01 0.74 14.51
CA LEU A 774 11.25 0.01 14.41
C LEU A 774 11.18 -1.01 13.27
N GLY A 775 12.15 -0.95 12.37
CA GLY A 775 12.42 -2.01 11.41
C GLY A 775 12.94 -3.23 12.15
N VAL A 776 12.32 -4.38 11.90
CA VAL A 776 12.66 -5.67 12.50
C VAL A 776 13.18 -6.58 11.39
N GLY A 777 14.37 -7.13 11.59
CA GLY A 777 14.93 -8.12 10.67
C GLY A 777 15.79 -9.14 11.39
N ASN A 778 15.72 -10.40 11.00
CA ASN A 778 16.76 -11.37 11.35
C ASN A 778 17.73 -11.53 10.16
N ASN A 779 18.96 -11.97 10.44
CA ASN A 779 19.95 -12.23 9.38
C ASN A 779 20.58 -13.62 9.53
N PRO A 780 19.77 -14.69 9.56
CA PRO A 780 20.26 -16.05 9.78
C PRO A 780 21.18 -16.45 8.61
N GLY A 781 22.47 -16.68 8.87
CA GLY A 781 23.41 -17.15 7.84
C GLY A 781 24.23 -16.07 7.14
N ILE A 782 24.06 -14.78 7.44
CA ILE A 782 24.95 -13.74 6.90
C ILE A 782 26.42 -14.02 7.28
N HIS A 783 26.65 -14.56 8.48
CA HIS A 783 27.97 -14.98 8.94
C HIS A 783 28.52 -16.18 8.15
N VAL A 784 27.66 -17.08 7.68
CA VAL A 784 28.05 -18.20 6.82
C VAL A 784 28.49 -17.68 5.46
N ILE A 785 27.73 -16.76 4.87
CA ILE A 785 28.07 -16.12 3.60
C ILE A 785 29.39 -15.33 3.73
N ALA A 786 29.56 -14.58 4.82
CA ALA A 786 30.78 -13.83 5.10
C ALA A 786 32.00 -14.76 5.22
N LEU A 787 31.86 -15.89 5.93
CA LEU A 787 32.91 -16.90 6.03
C LEU A 787 33.31 -17.44 4.65
N GLY A 788 32.33 -17.80 3.81
CA GLY A 788 32.61 -18.27 2.46
C GLY A 788 33.30 -17.22 1.59
N SER A 789 32.95 -15.95 1.77
CA SER A 789 33.59 -14.82 1.08
C SER A 789 35.05 -14.64 1.51
N ILE A 790 35.34 -14.76 2.81
CA ILE A 790 36.71 -14.75 3.36
C ILE A 790 37.52 -15.91 2.78
N LEU A 791 36.96 -17.12 2.74
CA LEU A 791 37.62 -18.29 2.15
C LEU A 791 37.99 -18.04 0.68
N MET A 792 37.08 -17.46 -0.13
CA MET A 792 37.40 -17.08 -1.51
C MET A 792 38.50 -16.02 -1.57
N GLY A 793 38.39 -14.96 -0.75
CA GLY A 793 39.36 -13.88 -0.69
C GLY A 793 40.78 -14.34 -0.34
N VAL A 794 40.92 -15.35 0.52
CA VAL A 794 42.21 -15.97 0.86
C VAL A 794 42.65 -16.99 -0.19
N GLY A 795 41.72 -17.76 -0.75
CA GLY A 795 42.01 -18.81 -1.71
C GLY A 795 42.50 -18.31 -3.07
N ILE A 796 41.99 -17.17 -3.55
CA ILE A 796 42.36 -16.58 -4.84
C ILE A 796 43.86 -16.20 -4.86
N PRO A 797 44.41 -15.39 -3.92
CA PRO A 797 45.82 -15.10 -3.89
C PRO A 797 46.71 -16.35 -3.82
N TRP A 798 46.27 -17.36 -3.06
CA TRP A 798 46.98 -18.63 -3.01
C TRP A 798 47.05 -19.32 -4.37
N ALA A 799 45.91 -19.45 -5.05
CA ALA A 799 45.80 -20.16 -6.31
C ALA A 799 46.60 -19.49 -7.44
N PHE A 800 46.60 -18.15 -7.48
CA PHE A 800 47.20 -17.39 -8.58
C PHE A 800 48.62 -16.89 -8.33
N TYR A 801 49.05 -16.71 -7.06
CA TYR A 801 50.39 -16.21 -6.75
C TYR A 801 51.25 -17.25 -6.00
N ILE A 802 50.73 -17.83 -4.91
CA ILE A 802 51.52 -18.75 -4.07
C ILE A 802 51.77 -20.08 -4.79
N LYS A 803 50.75 -20.66 -5.43
CA LYS A 803 50.88 -21.93 -6.16
C LYS A 803 51.91 -21.82 -7.30
N PRO A 804 51.85 -20.84 -8.22
CA PRO A 804 52.89 -20.70 -9.25
C PRO A 804 54.29 -20.51 -8.66
N TRP A 805 54.44 -19.79 -7.56
CA TRP A 805 55.72 -19.64 -6.87
C TRP A 805 56.25 -20.99 -6.33
N LEU A 806 55.40 -21.77 -5.66
CA LEU A 806 55.75 -23.12 -5.16
C LEU A 806 56.18 -24.04 -6.30
N ILE A 807 55.43 -24.04 -7.42
CA ILE A 807 55.74 -24.86 -8.61
C ILE A 807 57.08 -24.44 -9.23
N ARG A 808 57.35 -23.13 -9.34
CA ARG A 808 58.64 -22.62 -9.85
C ARG A 808 59.81 -23.06 -8.95
N ARG A 809 59.64 -22.97 -7.62
CA ARG A 809 60.67 -23.36 -6.64
C ARG A 809 60.97 -24.85 -6.68
N GLU A 810 59.93 -25.69 -6.80
CA GLU A 810 60.09 -27.13 -6.94
C GLU A 810 60.73 -27.52 -8.27
N LYS A 811 60.32 -26.90 -9.39
CA LYS A 811 60.95 -27.10 -10.69
C LYS A 811 62.44 -26.77 -10.64
N ALA A 812 62.80 -25.64 -10.02
CA ALA A 812 64.20 -25.25 -9.82
C ALA A 812 64.97 -26.26 -8.95
N ARG A 813 64.35 -26.80 -7.89
CA ARG A 813 64.94 -27.86 -7.05
C ARG A 813 65.19 -29.14 -7.86
N ILE A 814 64.21 -29.61 -8.63
CA ILE A 814 64.33 -30.81 -9.47
C ILE A 814 65.41 -30.62 -10.54
N GLN A 815 65.45 -29.46 -11.20
CA GLN A 815 66.48 -29.14 -12.19
C GLN A 815 67.89 -29.19 -11.58
N ARG A 816 68.08 -28.68 -10.35
CA ARG A 816 69.36 -28.78 -9.63
C ARG A 816 69.73 -30.24 -9.33
N THR A 817 68.79 -31.05 -8.84
CA THR A 817 69.05 -32.47 -8.54
C THR A 817 69.35 -33.29 -9.79
N LEU A 818 68.67 -33.01 -10.91
CA LEU A 818 68.96 -33.64 -12.20
C LEU A 818 70.33 -33.20 -12.74
N ALA A 819 70.67 -31.91 -12.65
CA ALA A 819 72.00 -31.42 -13.02
C ALA A 819 73.10 -32.14 -12.21
N GLN A 820 72.93 -32.24 -10.89
CA GLN A 820 73.86 -32.97 -10.00
C GLN A 820 74.03 -34.45 -10.38
N ARG A 821 72.94 -35.15 -10.73
CA ARG A 821 72.98 -36.55 -11.18
C ARG A 821 73.67 -36.71 -12.54
N VAL A 822 73.46 -35.79 -13.47
CA VAL A 822 74.08 -35.83 -14.81
C VAL A 822 75.58 -35.51 -14.74
N THR A 823 76.01 -34.64 -13.82
CA THR A 823 77.43 -34.29 -13.65
C THR A 823 78.26 -35.33 -12.91
N GLY A 824 77.68 -36.45 -12.44
CA GLY A 824 78.43 -37.54 -11.80
C GLY A 824 79.19 -37.17 -10.51
N MET A 825 78.97 -35.98 -9.95
CA MET A 825 79.63 -35.56 -8.71
C MET A 825 78.88 -36.12 -7.50
N LYS A 826 79.55 -37.02 -6.79
CA LYS A 826 79.19 -37.50 -5.45
C LYS A 826 79.00 -36.26 -4.55
N PRO A 827 77.84 -36.04 -3.92
CA PRO A 827 77.62 -34.85 -3.13
C PRO A 827 78.46 -34.91 -1.85
N GLU A 828 79.27 -33.87 -1.62
CA GLU A 828 79.80 -33.60 -0.28
C GLU A 828 78.63 -33.28 0.68
N PRO A 829 78.70 -33.73 1.94
CA PRO A 829 77.66 -33.49 2.92
C PRO A 829 77.56 -32.00 3.24
N VAL A 830 76.44 -31.38 2.85
CA VAL A 830 76.12 -30.01 3.26
C VAL A 830 75.57 -30.06 4.67
N ALA A 831 76.30 -29.44 5.61
CA ALA A 831 75.91 -29.27 6.99
C ALA A 831 74.55 -28.55 7.10
N GLU A 832 73.67 -29.11 7.93
CA GLU A 832 72.37 -28.56 8.28
C GLU A 832 72.54 -27.22 9.01
N GLY A 833 72.22 -26.13 8.30
CA GLY A 833 72.02 -24.81 8.88
C GLY A 833 70.54 -24.54 9.11
N VAL A 834 70.17 -24.53 10.39
CA VAL A 834 68.90 -24.10 10.99
C VAL A 834 68.34 -22.83 10.32
N VAL A 835 67.08 -22.88 9.84
CA VAL A 835 65.96 -22.00 10.21
C VAL A 835 64.64 -22.73 9.96
#